data_AF-A0A017S2B7-F1
#
_entry.id   AF-A0A017S2B7-F1
#
_cell.length_a   1.000
_cell.length_b   1.000
_cell.length_c   1.000
_cell.angle_alpha   90.00
_cell.angle_beta   90.00
_cell.angle_gamma   90.00
#
_symmetry.space_group_name_H-M   'P 1'
#
loop_
_entity.id
_entity.type
_entity.pdbx_description
1 polymer ?
#
loop_
_entity_poly.entity_id
_entity_poly.type
_entity_poly.pdbx_seq_one_letter_code
_entity_poly.pdbx_strand_id
1 'polypeptide(L)'
;MNFFAAFGGAPTVQTRKALLLLDFQNDFVRPSGALYVPNTAEFLDTLPHLASAFRSTGSVFWIQSYYETRCELVDANEQGLVVLGRGEDHSKKKSHTGNEQNDEEAFLSAESSRCGDSHSPGGQLPAPIVAAFDSQHDILTTKSDYSALRNDRLVLTLRSQLITEIYICGSLSNVSVYATVLDAASLGFSVTLVEDCLGFRSFERHEEAMRRMADIFGANGITSRELMQELDWQKTDRIAEKGDSKPRPARSTGIEDVLDNFDFRATDGHEPDGVNDEEDEKPGLKIARAKDRYGPPREHADKKVRPRVRRVRRPDEKPETSSRSDARRVRRSKQSQDLRGPGDVIGEGDSRIVHDLDLPSDAFEKIRREVAWQKMYHMSGQVPRLVAVQGRAQVDGSIPIYRHPADESPPLHPFTEMVDRIRAIVEQILGHPLNHVLIQLYRDGQDRISEHSDKTLDIARDSYICNVSLGAQRVMVLRTKTAEEDSTKQSQRIPLPHESLFILGQKTNMRWLHGIRPDKRPESEKSTEERAYGGERISLTFRHIGTFLNPTGDTIWGQGAVSKEQGQARPVIHGDVAETERLIRAFGQENHATGFDWDGFYGSGFDVVNFVTASTAQVIPGHDPVANLRVRLCLSESSLRYDVVTTEQASIKPSDKRPVYIGMDDTIIAGDVEIMNYFVQQAHLEALRPGIERLQGGAHLREIEKLLTSWRQHRDPTDSLDALRPWEMALDGKHYLGGSIFTVDDCSLWPVLWEIVQTRSKLPGRFSNLRHYYNRVEKRGLVKAVLEE
;
A
#
# COMPACT_ATOMS: atom_id res chain seq x y z
N MET A 1 -3.19 49.39 29.76
CA MET A 1 -3.37 49.52 28.31
C MET A 1 -2.42 48.53 27.65
N ASN A 2 -2.86 47.28 27.44
CA ASN A 2 -2.04 46.24 26.80
C ASN A 2 -2.51 46.04 25.36
N PHE A 3 -1.77 46.61 24.43
CA PHE A 3 -2.03 46.59 22.99
C PHE A 3 -1.56 45.29 22.28
N PHE A 4 -1.40 44.17 23.00
CA PHE A 4 -0.91 42.90 22.42
C PHE A 4 -1.76 41.69 22.83
N ALA A 5 -3.08 41.83 22.83
CA ALA A 5 -4.02 40.71 22.87
C ALA A 5 -4.60 40.46 21.47
N ALA A 6 -3.81 39.89 20.55
CA ALA A 6 -4.29 39.40 19.25
C ALA A 6 -3.23 38.59 18.49
N PHE A 7 -2.80 37.42 18.97
CA PHE A 7 -2.21 36.37 18.11
C PHE A 7 -2.31 35.02 18.83
N GLY A 8 -3.47 34.37 18.73
CA GLY A 8 -3.69 33.01 19.21
C GLY A 8 -3.94 32.07 18.02
N GLY A 9 -3.29 30.90 18.03
CA GLY A 9 -3.54 29.78 17.11
C GLY A 9 -2.61 29.74 15.89
N ALA A 10 -1.57 28.88 15.93
CA ALA A 10 -0.89 28.49 14.70
C ALA A 10 -1.79 27.50 13.92
N PRO A 11 -2.01 27.70 12.61
CA PRO A 11 -2.94 26.89 11.83
C PRO A 11 -2.38 25.48 11.59
N THR A 12 -3.12 24.45 11.97
CA THR A 12 -2.90 23.07 11.49
C THR A 12 -3.11 23.04 9.98
N VAL A 13 -2.03 22.82 9.26
CA VAL A 13 -1.98 22.75 7.79
C VAL A 13 -2.61 21.43 7.36
N GLN A 14 -3.92 21.46 7.06
CA GLN A 14 -4.60 20.31 6.48
C GLN A 14 -4.04 20.07 5.07
N THR A 15 -3.30 18.97 4.90
CA THR A 15 -2.80 18.61 3.57
C THR A 15 -3.95 18.19 2.67
N ARG A 16 -3.83 18.50 1.38
CA ARG A 16 -4.90 18.30 0.40
C ARG A 16 -4.48 17.29 -0.68
N LYS A 17 -5.48 16.75 -1.36
CA LYS A 17 -5.31 15.89 -2.52
C LYS A 17 -5.48 16.70 -3.79
N ALA A 18 -4.79 16.31 -4.86
CA ALA A 18 -5.03 16.86 -6.19
C ALA A 18 -5.30 15.75 -7.22
N LEU A 19 -6.17 16.04 -8.18
CA LEU A 19 -6.37 15.23 -9.36
C LEU A 19 -5.81 16.00 -10.57
N LEU A 20 -4.80 15.45 -11.23
CA LEU A 20 -4.25 15.99 -12.47
C LEU A 20 -4.80 15.20 -13.66
N LEU A 21 -5.44 15.90 -14.59
CA LEU A 21 -5.94 15.37 -15.85
C LEU A 21 -5.07 15.91 -16.99
N LEU A 22 -4.15 15.08 -17.48
CA LEU A 22 -3.13 15.46 -18.44
C LEU A 22 -3.56 15.15 -19.87
N ASP A 23 -3.48 16.15 -20.74
CA ASP A 23 -3.39 15.98 -22.20
C ASP A 23 -4.59 15.27 -22.85
N PHE A 24 -5.80 15.64 -22.43
CA PHE A 24 -7.06 15.20 -23.07
C PHE A 24 -7.55 16.14 -24.19
N GLN A 25 -6.62 16.76 -24.92
CA GLN A 25 -6.91 17.62 -26.08
C GLN A 25 -7.36 16.77 -27.28
N ASN A 26 -8.08 17.39 -28.23
CA ASN A 26 -8.58 16.73 -29.44
C ASN A 26 -7.47 16.03 -30.24
N ASP A 27 -6.24 16.54 -30.19
CA ASP A 27 -5.06 15.92 -30.78
C ASP A 27 -4.81 14.51 -30.27
N PHE A 28 -5.10 14.23 -29.00
CA PHE A 28 -4.91 12.93 -28.38
C PHE A 28 -6.20 12.10 -28.37
N VAL A 29 -7.37 12.72 -28.27
CA VAL A 29 -8.62 11.97 -27.97
C VAL A 29 -9.55 11.77 -29.17
N ARG A 30 -9.40 12.54 -30.26
CA ARG A 30 -10.22 12.36 -31.47
C ARG A 30 -9.50 11.51 -32.50
N PRO A 31 -10.20 10.62 -33.23
CA PRO A 31 -9.61 9.87 -34.35
C PRO A 31 -8.96 10.74 -35.43
N SER A 32 -9.39 12.00 -35.55
CA SER A 32 -8.83 12.99 -36.48
C SER A 32 -7.69 13.83 -35.87
N GLY A 33 -7.30 13.57 -34.64
CA GLY A 33 -6.25 14.29 -33.92
C GLY A 33 -4.86 13.90 -34.39
N ALA A 34 -3.90 14.81 -34.24
CA ALA A 34 -2.54 14.61 -34.74
C ALA A 34 -1.79 13.45 -34.06
N LEU A 35 -2.11 13.13 -32.80
CA LEU A 35 -1.53 12.02 -32.04
C LEU A 35 -2.63 11.18 -31.35
N TYR A 36 -3.61 10.72 -32.13
CA TYR A 36 -4.77 10.02 -31.59
C TYR A 36 -4.40 8.79 -30.73
N VAL A 37 -5.07 8.65 -29.59
CA VAL A 37 -4.83 7.63 -28.56
C VAL A 37 -6.10 6.76 -28.45
N PRO A 38 -6.12 5.57 -29.07
CA PRO A 38 -7.35 4.82 -29.33
C PRO A 38 -8.18 4.47 -28.09
N ASN A 39 -7.51 4.07 -26.99
CA ASN A 39 -8.19 3.60 -25.79
C ASN A 39 -8.85 4.72 -24.96
N THR A 40 -8.59 5.99 -25.29
CA THR A 40 -9.23 7.12 -24.58
C THR A 40 -10.75 7.10 -24.70
N ALA A 41 -11.29 6.63 -25.82
CA ALA A 41 -12.73 6.51 -26.05
C ALA A 41 -13.45 5.63 -25.01
N GLU A 42 -12.73 4.72 -24.33
CA GLU A 42 -13.29 3.81 -23.34
C GLU A 42 -13.57 4.47 -21.99
N PHE A 43 -12.88 5.58 -21.68
CA PHE A 43 -12.94 6.20 -20.36
C PHE A 43 -13.15 7.73 -20.37
N LEU A 44 -13.20 8.38 -21.53
CA LEU A 44 -13.47 9.83 -21.63
C LEU A 44 -14.76 10.26 -20.91
N ASP A 45 -15.81 9.43 -20.97
CA ASP A 45 -17.08 9.69 -20.28
C ASP A 45 -16.98 9.54 -18.74
N THR A 46 -15.95 8.85 -18.26
CA THR A 46 -15.68 8.67 -16.82
C THR A 46 -15.03 9.93 -16.22
N LEU A 47 -14.20 10.65 -16.98
CA LEU A 47 -13.42 11.79 -16.46
C LEU A 47 -14.28 12.91 -15.85
N PRO A 48 -15.41 13.34 -16.46
CA PRO A 48 -16.33 14.31 -15.85
C PRO A 48 -16.86 13.88 -14.48
N HIS A 49 -17.25 12.60 -14.36
CA HIS A 49 -17.80 12.05 -13.12
C HIS A 49 -16.73 11.97 -12.04
N LEU A 50 -15.52 11.53 -12.42
CA LEU A 50 -14.37 11.45 -11.53
C LEU A 50 -13.98 12.84 -11.02
N ALA A 51 -13.85 13.83 -11.90
CA ALA A 51 -13.55 15.22 -11.52
C ALA A 51 -14.63 15.78 -10.57
N SER A 52 -15.91 15.55 -10.88
CA SER A 52 -17.02 15.98 -10.03
C SER A 52 -16.97 15.35 -8.63
N ALA A 53 -16.68 14.06 -8.52
CA ALA A 53 -16.53 13.38 -7.23
C ALA A 53 -15.34 13.95 -6.44
N PHE A 54 -14.22 14.19 -7.11
CA PHE A 54 -12.96 14.61 -6.50
C PHE A 54 -13.00 16.04 -5.93
N ARG A 55 -13.80 16.95 -6.51
CA ARG A 55 -13.97 18.34 -6.01
C ARG A 55 -14.35 18.44 -4.54
N SER A 56 -15.00 17.40 -4.00
CA SER A 56 -15.42 17.37 -2.59
C SER A 56 -14.29 17.06 -1.59
N THR A 57 -13.15 16.54 -2.08
CA THR A 57 -12.04 16.08 -1.25
C THR A 57 -10.71 16.74 -1.60
N GLY A 58 -10.56 17.26 -2.82
CA GLY A 58 -9.31 17.84 -3.31
C GLY A 58 -9.50 18.86 -4.43
N SER A 59 -8.38 19.30 -5.01
CA SER A 59 -8.34 20.24 -6.14
C SER A 59 -8.22 19.49 -7.46
N VAL A 60 -8.85 19.99 -8.52
CA VAL A 60 -8.82 19.38 -9.86
C VAL A 60 -8.05 20.28 -10.81
N PHE A 61 -7.06 19.72 -11.52
CA PHE A 61 -6.23 20.41 -12.48
C PHE A 61 -6.39 19.78 -13.87
N TRP A 62 -6.77 20.60 -14.84
CA TRP A 62 -6.82 20.23 -16.25
C TRP A 62 -5.57 20.79 -16.92
N ILE A 63 -4.74 19.91 -17.47
CA ILE A 63 -3.42 20.29 -17.97
C ILE A 63 -3.31 19.98 -19.45
N GLN A 64 -2.96 20.98 -20.24
CA GLN A 64 -2.86 20.89 -21.69
C GLN A 64 -1.42 21.10 -22.16
N SER A 65 -0.92 20.21 -22.99
CA SER A 65 0.36 20.39 -23.67
C SER A 65 0.24 21.40 -24.79
N TYR A 66 1.25 22.26 -24.90
CA TYR A 66 1.49 23.08 -26.06
C TYR A 66 2.96 23.03 -26.45
N TYR A 67 3.26 23.17 -27.74
CA TYR A 67 4.64 23.23 -28.20
C TYR A 67 5.14 24.67 -28.17
N GLU A 68 6.26 24.90 -27.48
CA GLU A 68 6.92 26.21 -27.39
C GLU A 68 8.34 26.14 -27.95
N THR A 69 9.16 25.26 -27.38
CA THR A 69 10.52 24.96 -27.82
C THR A 69 10.76 23.45 -27.77
N ARG A 70 11.81 23.00 -28.46
CA ARG A 70 12.18 21.60 -28.49
C ARG A 70 12.57 21.11 -27.10
N CYS A 71 11.90 20.07 -26.60
CA CYS A 71 12.21 19.40 -25.34
C CYS A 71 13.21 18.24 -25.56
N GLU A 72 14.13 18.09 -24.63
CA GLU A 72 15.02 16.93 -24.56
C GLU A 72 14.27 15.71 -24.04
N LEU A 73 14.71 14.51 -24.45
CA LEU A 73 14.09 13.23 -24.06
C LEU A 73 14.67 12.66 -22.77
N VAL A 74 15.66 13.35 -22.21
CA VAL A 74 16.45 12.93 -21.07
C VAL A 74 16.60 14.15 -20.16
N ASP A 75 16.63 13.95 -18.85
CA ASP A 75 16.88 15.01 -17.89
C ASP A 75 18.38 15.30 -17.69
N ALA A 76 18.71 16.27 -16.83
CA ALA A 76 20.09 16.65 -16.54
C ALA A 76 20.94 15.54 -15.89
N ASN A 77 20.31 14.44 -15.44
CA ASN A 77 20.94 13.29 -14.80
C ASN A 77 21.02 12.07 -15.73
N GLU A 78 20.85 12.27 -17.04
CA GLU A 78 20.81 11.20 -18.04
C GLU A 78 19.63 10.21 -17.87
N GLN A 79 18.58 10.58 -17.13
CA GLN A 79 17.37 9.77 -16.95
C GLN A 79 16.35 10.06 -18.04
N GLY A 80 15.87 9.03 -18.74
CA GLY A 80 14.87 9.18 -19.80
C GLY A 80 13.55 9.75 -19.28
N LEU A 81 13.11 10.89 -19.82
CA LEU A 81 11.86 11.57 -19.49
C LEU A 81 10.63 10.91 -20.13
N VAL A 82 10.85 10.09 -21.15
CA VAL A 82 9.81 9.39 -21.90
C VAL A 82 10.24 7.95 -22.17
N VAL A 83 9.26 7.06 -22.30
CA VAL A 83 9.49 5.63 -22.56
C VAL A 83 9.11 5.33 -24.01
N LEU A 84 10.12 5.31 -24.90
CA LEU A 84 9.95 5.11 -26.35
C LEU A 84 10.43 3.73 -26.86
N GLY A 85 11.06 2.90 -26.01
CA GLY A 85 11.50 1.55 -26.38
C GLY A 85 11.74 0.64 -25.17
N ARG A 86 11.84 -0.68 -25.39
CA ARG A 86 12.39 -1.61 -24.39
C ARG A 86 13.82 -1.19 -24.12
N GLY A 87 14.16 -0.87 -22.88
CA GLY A 87 15.44 -0.27 -22.54
C GLY A 87 16.63 -1.11 -23.01
N GLU A 88 17.31 -0.65 -24.06
CA GLU A 88 18.70 -0.92 -24.45
C GLU A 88 18.95 -0.22 -25.80
N ASP A 89 19.37 1.05 -25.82
CA ASP A 89 20.07 1.58 -27.02
C ASP A 89 20.97 2.83 -26.81
N HIS A 90 21.26 3.24 -25.57
CA HIS A 90 22.20 4.37 -25.36
C HIS A 90 23.65 3.99 -25.03
N SER A 91 24.02 2.70 -25.00
CA SER A 91 25.41 2.32 -24.69
C SER A 91 26.26 1.78 -25.85
N LYS A 92 25.75 1.63 -27.08
CA LYS A 92 26.59 1.28 -28.24
C LYS A 92 26.09 1.86 -29.56
N LYS A 93 26.36 3.15 -29.82
CA LYS A 93 26.65 3.68 -31.18
C LYS A 93 27.23 5.10 -31.11
N LYS A 94 28.53 5.21 -30.78
CA LYS A 94 29.35 6.25 -31.42
C LYS A 94 29.58 5.80 -32.86
N SER A 95 29.10 6.61 -33.80
CA SER A 95 29.14 6.43 -35.26
C SER A 95 28.03 5.57 -35.89
N HIS A 96 26.87 6.18 -36.17
CA HIS A 96 26.42 6.42 -37.54
C HIS A 96 25.15 7.28 -37.51
N THR A 97 25.14 8.25 -38.40
CA THR A 97 24.17 9.32 -38.61
C THR A 97 22.75 8.84 -38.95
N GLY A 98 21.74 9.38 -38.26
CA GLY A 98 20.39 9.64 -38.77
C GLY A 98 19.37 8.50 -38.74
N ASN A 99 18.64 8.29 -37.63
CA ASN A 99 17.23 7.87 -37.69
C ASN A 99 16.42 7.86 -36.36
N GLU A 100 16.99 8.17 -35.18
CA GLU A 100 16.23 8.22 -33.91
C GLU A 100 15.31 9.46 -33.76
N GLN A 101 15.26 10.32 -34.77
CA GLN A 101 14.69 11.67 -34.68
C GLN A 101 13.19 11.80 -34.99
N ASN A 102 12.43 10.70 -35.07
CA ASN A 102 11.05 10.74 -35.61
C ASN A 102 10.06 9.78 -34.92
N ASP A 103 10.16 9.57 -33.60
CA ASP A 103 9.06 8.89 -32.87
C ASP A 103 7.86 9.84 -32.71
N GLU A 104 6.69 9.43 -33.18
CA GLU A 104 5.48 10.26 -33.12
C GLU A 104 5.05 10.59 -31.68
N GLU A 105 5.33 9.71 -30.70
CA GLU A 105 5.00 9.95 -29.29
C GLU A 105 5.99 10.90 -28.60
N ALA A 106 7.15 11.16 -29.20
CA ALA A 106 8.13 12.14 -28.76
C ALA A 106 7.79 13.55 -29.25
N PHE A 107 6.52 13.93 -29.13
CA PHE A 107 5.91 15.04 -29.87
C PHE A 107 6.47 16.44 -29.54
N LEU A 108 7.09 16.63 -28.37
CA LEU A 108 7.75 17.89 -28.00
C LEU A 108 9.24 17.94 -28.40
N SER A 109 9.80 16.84 -28.93
CA SER A 109 11.23 16.75 -29.27
C SER A 109 11.56 16.94 -30.76
N ALA A 110 10.54 17.06 -31.61
CA ALA A 110 10.68 17.31 -33.05
C ALA A 110 10.99 18.80 -33.35
N GLU A 111 11.59 19.09 -34.51
CA GLU A 111 11.89 20.48 -34.94
C GLU A 111 10.62 21.31 -35.21
N SER A 112 9.51 20.64 -35.52
CA SER A 112 8.16 21.23 -35.60
C SER A 112 7.16 20.23 -35.04
N SER A 113 6.38 20.63 -34.03
CA SER A 113 5.37 19.75 -33.45
C SER A 113 4.13 19.65 -34.34
N ARG A 114 3.59 18.44 -34.47
CA ARG A 114 2.32 18.17 -35.15
C ARG A 114 1.11 18.33 -34.22
N CYS A 115 1.31 18.41 -32.91
CA CYS A 115 0.26 18.53 -31.90
C CYS A 115 0.59 19.60 -30.85
N GLY A 116 -0.44 20.11 -30.16
CA GLY A 116 -0.23 21.12 -29.11
C GLY A 116 -0.07 22.55 -29.64
N ASP A 117 -0.62 22.85 -30.83
CA ASP A 117 -0.89 24.25 -31.21
C ASP A 117 -2.19 24.70 -30.56
N SER A 118 -2.11 25.68 -29.63
CA SER A 118 -3.27 26.22 -28.90
C SER A 118 -4.31 26.89 -29.79
N HIS A 119 -3.95 27.27 -31.02
CA HIS A 119 -4.87 27.89 -31.98
C HIS A 119 -5.50 26.88 -32.95
N SER A 120 -5.02 25.64 -32.95
CA SER A 120 -5.56 24.57 -33.79
C SER A 120 -6.83 23.96 -33.18
N PRO A 121 -7.75 23.41 -34.01
CA PRO A 121 -8.87 22.60 -33.50
C PRO A 121 -8.40 21.37 -32.68
N GLY A 122 -7.18 20.88 -32.94
CA GLY A 122 -6.54 19.78 -32.23
C GLY A 122 -6.12 20.13 -30.80
N GLY A 123 -5.64 21.36 -30.56
CA GLY A 123 -5.23 21.83 -29.25
C GLY A 123 -6.37 22.08 -28.26
N GLN A 124 -7.64 22.06 -28.71
CA GLN A 124 -8.81 22.31 -27.88
C GLN A 124 -9.26 21.06 -27.12
N LEU A 125 -9.90 21.24 -25.95
CA LEU A 125 -10.53 20.14 -25.21
C LEU A 125 -11.84 19.69 -25.89
N PRO A 126 -12.22 18.40 -25.81
CA PRO A 126 -13.48 17.91 -26.33
C PRO A 126 -14.68 18.43 -25.52
N ALA A 127 -15.85 18.54 -26.15
CA ALA A 127 -17.05 19.12 -25.53
C ALA A 127 -17.45 18.49 -24.17
N PRO A 128 -17.36 17.16 -23.94
CA PRO A 128 -17.65 16.58 -22.63
C PRO A 128 -16.73 17.08 -21.51
N ILE A 129 -15.45 17.32 -21.81
CA ILE A 129 -14.48 17.85 -20.83
C ILE A 129 -14.73 19.34 -20.60
N VAL A 130 -14.98 20.11 -21.67
CA VAL A 130 -15.32 21.54 -21.55
C VAL A 130 -16.59 21.74 -20.73
N ALA A 131 -17.60 20.90 -20.92
CA ALA A 131 -18.85 20.95 -20.14
C ALA A 131 -18.65 20.51 -18.68
N ALA A 132 -17.66 19.66 -18.42
CA ALA A 132 -17.33 19.21 -17.07
C ALA A 132 -16.52 20.22 -16.27
N PHE A 133 -15.73 21.07 -16.94
CA PHE A 133 -14.86 22.06 -16.30
C PHE A 133 -15.65 23.05 -15.44
N ASP A 134 -15.28 23.15 -14.16
CA ASP A 134 -15.87 24.10 -13.22
C ASP A 134 -14.91 25.27 -12.99
N SER A 135 -15.19 26.43 -13.59
CA SER A 135 -14.32 27.61 -13.50
C SER A 135 -14.15 28.18 -12.09
N GLN A 136 -14.96 27.75 -11.10
CA GLN A 136 -14.86 28.19 -9.71
C GLN A 136 -13.96 27.27 -8.88
N HIS A 137 -13.90 25.97 -9.21
CA HIS A 137 -13.24 24.95 -8.39
C HIS A 137 -12.05 24.26 -9.06
N ASP A 138 -11.98 24.30 -10.39
CA ASP A 138 -10.94 23.65 -11.18
C ASP A 138 -9.92 24.66 -11.69
N ILE A 139 -8.68 24.18 -11.91
CA ILE A 139 -7.59 24.98 -12.47
C ILE A 139 -7.26 24.43 -13.85
N LEU A 140 -7.41 25.27 -14.89
CA LEU A 140 -6.92 24.98 -16.22
C LEU A 140 -5.54 25.62 -16.40
N THR A 141 -4.53 24.81 -16.74
CA THR A 141 -3.17 25.28 -16.99
C THR A 141 -2.58 24.61 -18.21
N THR A 142 -1.55 25.22 -18.77
CA THR A 142 -0.83 24.70 -19.92
C THR A 142 0.61 24.34 -19.54
N LYS A 143 1.21 23.38 -20.27
CA LYS A 143 2.60 22.96 -20.11
C LYS A 143 3.31 22.92 -21.47
N SER A 144 4.56 23.40 -21.52
CA SER A 144 5.43 23.30 -22.69
C SER A 144 6.45 22.17 -22.63
N ASP A 145 6.46 21.41 -21.52
CA ASP A 145 7.33 20.25 -21.30
C ASP A 145 6.48 18.96 -21.19
N TYR A 146 7.14 17.80 -21.25
CA TYR A 146 6.52 16.51 -21.01
C TYR A 146 5.93 16.43 -19.60
N SER A 147 6.68 16.88 -18.60
CA SER A 147 6.22 16.93 -17.21
C SER A 147 5.38 18.18 -16.94
N ALA A 148 4.23 18.00 -16.29
CA ALA A 148 3.43 19.11 -15.81
C ALA A 148 4.14 19.91 -14.70
N LEU A 149 5.06 19.28 -13.96
CA LEU A 149 5.69 19.84 -12.77
C LEU A 149 6.96 20.64 -13.07
N ARG A 150 7.38 20.74 -14.33
CA ARG A 150 8.37 21.72 -14.76
C ARG A 150 7.81 23.14 -14.90
N ASN A 151 6.49 23.28 -14.82
CA ASN A 151 5.86 24.59 -14.67
C ASN A 151 5.94 25.03 -13.20
N ASP A 152 6.86 25.95 -12.90
CA ASP A 152 7.06 26.49 -11.55
C ASP A 152 5.76 27.02 -10.92
N ARG A 153 4.85 27.59 -11.73
CA ARG A 153 3.56 28.09 -11.23
C ARG A 153 2.67 26.96 -10.73
N LEU A 154 2.69 25.81 -11.40
CA LEU A 154 1.91 24.65 -10.96
C LEU A 154 2.47 24.11 -9.64
N VAL A 155 3.78 23.92 -9.54
CA VAL A 155 4.42 23.44 -8.30
C VAL A 155 4.16 24.40 -7.13
N LEU A 156 4.29 25.71 -7.36
CA LEU A 156 3.96 26.73 -6.36
C LEU A 156 2.47 26.70 -5.97
N THR A 157 1.58 26.45 -6.93
CA THR A 157 0.14 26.30 -6.66
C THR A 157 -0.15 25.06 -5.81
N LEU A 158 0.44 23.91 -6.17
CA LEU A 158 0.30 22.67 -5.38
C LEU A 158 0.81 22.86 -3.95
N ARG A 159 1.98 23.50 -3.79
CA ARG A 159 2.58 23.79 -2.47
C ARG A 159 1.76 24.81 -1.67
N SER A 160 1.30 25.89 -2.29
CA SER A 160 0.49 26.90 -1.60
C SER A 160 -0.89 26.37 -1.17
N GLN A 161 -1.43 25.38 -1.90
CA GLN A 161 -2.63 24.65 -1.52
C GLN A 161 -2.36 23.46 -0.59
N LEU A 162 -1.10 23.26 -0.16
CA LEU A 162 -0.68 22.23 0.78
C LEU A 162 -1.01 20.82 0.28
N ILE A 163 -0.92 20.62 -1.03
CA ILE A 163 -1.17 19.33 -1.65
C ILE A 163 0.03 18.41 -1.40
N THR A 164 -0.24 17.18 -1.00
CA THR A 164 0.80 16.15 -0.74
C THR A 164 0.52 14.83 -1.44
N GLU A 165 -0.75 14.55 -1.78
CA GLU A 165 -1.16 13.41 -2.59
C GLU A 165 -1.65 13.87 -3.97
N ILE A 166 -1.12 13.25 -5.02
CA ILE A 166 -1.48 13.53 -6.41
C ILE A 166 -2.03 12.26 -7.06
N TYR A 167 -3.24 12.38 -7.59
CA TYR A 167 -3.91 11.39 -8.42
C TYR A 167 -3.75 11.81 -9.87
N ILE A 168 -3.30 10.91 -10.75
CA ILE A 168 -2.97 11.26 -12.14
C ILE A 168 -3.79 10.40 -13.10
N CYS A 169 -4.52 11.10 -13.98
CA CYS A 169 -5.11 10.59 -15.21
C CYS A 169 -4.39 11.27 -16.39
N GLY A 170 -4.23 10.60 -17.52
CA GLY A 170 -3.70 11.31 -18.67
C GLY A 170 -3.33 10.48 -19.88
N SER A 171 -2.95 11.19 -20.94
CA SER A 171 -2.57 10.61 -22.22
C SER A 171 -1.35 11.34 -22.77
N LEU A 172 -0.16 10.76 -22.89
CA LEU A 172 0.17 9.33 -22.88
C LEU A 172 0.79 8.85 -21.56
N SER A 173 0.47 7.61 -21.17
CA SER A 173 1.01 6.97 -19.98
C SER A 173 2.54 6.88 -19.97
N ASN A 174 3.15 6.64 -21.14
CA ASN A 174 4.59 6.46 -21.32
C ASN A 174 5.36 7.76 -21.60
N VAL A 175 4.64 8.89 -21.68
CA VAL A 175 5.22 10.18 -22.02
C VAL A 175 4.89 11.16 -20.89
N SER A 176 3.81 11.94 -21.02
CA SER A 176 3.52 13.03 -20.10
C SER A 176 3.11 12.57 -18.71
N VAL A 177 2.45 11.43 -18.59
CA VAL A 177 2.16 10.83 -17.28
C VAL A 177 3.48 10.38 -16.63
N TYR A 178 4.31 9.60 -17.34
CA TYR A 178 5.59 9.12 -16.84
C TYR A 178 6.52 10.26 -16.36
N ALA A 179 6.72 11.29 -17.20
CA ALA A 179 7.54 12.45 -16.86
C ALA A 179 6.99 13.19 -15.62
N THR A 180 5.66 13.34 -15.54
CA THR A 180 5.02 14.00 -14.39
C THR A 180 5.16 13.15 -13.12
N VAL A 181 5.09 11.83 -13.20
CA VAL A 181 5.30 10.93 -12.04
C VAL A 181 6.73 11.00 -11.54
N LEU A 182 7.71 10.96 -12.45
CA LEU A 182 9.13 11.09 -12.11
C LEU A 182 9.38 12.38 -11.31
N ASP A 183 8.92 13.52 -11.82
CA ASP A 183 9.08 14.79 -11.13
C ASP A 183 8.26 14.86 -9.83
N ALA A 184 7.05 14.30 -9.82
CA ALA A 184 6.20 14.30 -8.63
C ALA A 184 6.84 13.53 -7.48
N ALA A 185 7.38 12.34 -7.77
CA ALA A 185 8.10 11.53 -6.81
C ALA A 185 9.38 12.23 -6.34
N SER A 186 10.14 12.84 -7.27
CA SER A 186 11.36 13.59 -6.96
C SER A 186 11.10 14.84 -6.09
N LEU A 187 9.92 15.45 -6.24
CA LEU A 187 9.45 16.58 -5.45
C LEU A 187 8.77 16.17 -4.13
N GLY A 188 8.68 14.87 -3.84
CA GLY A 188 8.17 14.33 -2.58
C GLY A 188 6.65 14.18 -2.49
N PHE A 189 5.93 14.21 -3.61
CA PHE A 189 4.49 13.94 -3.63
C PHE A 189 4.21 12.43 -3.56
N SER A 190 3.17 12.04 -2.82
CA SER A 190 2.61 10.69 -2.93
C SER A 190 1.80 10.59 -4.21
N VAL A 191 2.17 9.65 -5.09
CA VAL A 191 1.57 9.53 -6.42
C VAL A 191 0.66 8.29 -6.49
N THR A 192 -0.56 8.49 -7.00
CA THR A 192 -1.50 7.42 -7.33
C THR A 192 -1.98 7.57 -8.77
N LEU A 193 -1.83 6.51 -9.56
CA LEU A 193 -2.28 6.42 -10.95
C LEU A 193 -3.72 5.90 -10.98
N VAL A 194 -4.59 6.59 -11.72
CA VAL A 194 -5.94 6.09 -12.01
C VAL A 194 -5.85 5.19 -13.24
N GLU A 195 -5.60 3.91 -13.03
CA GLU A 195 -5.07 2.97 -14.04
C GLU A 195 -5.97 2.79 -15.26
N ASP A 196 -7.29 2.84 -15.07
CA ASP A 196 -8.32 2.75 -16.12
C ASP A 196 -8.61 4.10 -16.80
N CYS A 197 -7.90 5.16 -16.42
CA CYS A 197 -7.97 6.51 -17.02
C CYS A 197 -6.63 6.95 -17.65
N LEU A 198 -5.81 5.99 -18.11
CA LEU A 198 -4.54 6.23 -18.78
C LEU A 198 -4.60 5.90 -20.27
N GLY A 199 -4.30 6.89 -21.11
CA GLY A 199 -4.24 6.76 -22.55
C GLY A 199 -2.89 6.20 -23.03
N PHE A 200 -2.92 5.28 -23.99
CA PHE A 200 -1.71 4.76 -24.64
C PHE A 200 -1.98 4.36 -26.09
N ARG A 201 -0.96 4.46 -26.95
CA ARG A 201 -1.04 3.94 -28.34
C ARG A 201 -0.36 2.59 -28.47
N SER A 202 0.72 2.37 -27.71
CA SER A 202 1.35 1.06 -27.53
C SER A 202 1.11 0.54 -26.13
N PHE A 203 0.42 -0.60 -26.02
CA PHE A 203 0.22 -1.29 -24.75
C PHE A 203 1.55 -1.71 -24.10
N GLU A 204 2.56 -2.03 -24.92
CA GLU A 204 3.89 -2.39 -24.44
C GLU A 204 4.60 -1.20 -23.78
N ARG A 205 4.58 -0.02 -24.42
CA ARG A 205 5.14 1.21 -23.82
C ARG A 205 4.38 1.61 -22.57
N HIS A 206 3.06 1.46 -22.59
CA HIS A 206 2.21 1.65 -21.41
C HIS A 206 2.60 0.73 -20.26
N GLU A 207 2.74 -0.56 -20.52
CA GLU A 207 3.11 -1.55 -19.52
C GLU A 207 4.49 -1.24 -18.90
N GLU A 208 5.49 -0.92 -19.73
CA GLU A 208 6.83 -0.58 -19.24
C GLU A 208 6.84 0.72 -18.44
N ALA A 209 6.07 1.73 -18.86
CA ALA A 209 5.92 2.96 -18.10
C ALA A 209 5.24 2.72 -16.75
N MET A 210 4.14 1.96 -16.72
CA MET A 210 3.44 1.58 -15.48
C MET A 210 4.37 0.82 -14.53
N ARG A 211 5.13 -0.14 -15.07
CA ARG A 211 6.09 -0.93 -14.30
C ARG A 211 7.18 -0.03 -13.68
N ARG A 212 7.80 0.86 -14.47
CA ARG A 212 8.81 1.79 -13.95
C ARG A 212 8.24 2.77 -12.93
N MET A 213 7.04 3.30 -13.16
CA MET A 213 6.37 4.20 -12.21
C MET A 213 6.11 3.51 -10.87
N ALA A 214 5.72 2.24 -10.87
CA ALA A 214 5.54 1.47 -9.64
C ALA A 214 6.89 1.06 -8.99
N ASP A 215 7.79 0.45 -9.77
CA ASP A 215 9.02 -0.17 -9.26
C ASP A 215 10.10 0.84 -8.88
N ILE A 216 10.22 1.94 -9.64
CA ILE A 216 11.28 2.94 -9.47
C ILE A 216 10.76 4.14 -8.65
N PHE A 217 9.54 4.60 -8.92
CA PHE A 217 9.00 5.83 -8.32
C PHE A 217 7.97 5.58 -7.21
N GLY A 218 7.63 4.32 -6.92
CA GLY A 218 6.71 3.97 -5.83
C GLY A 218 5.28 4.45 -6.05
N ALA A 219 4.86 4.69 -7.30
CA ALA A 219 3.50 5.12 -7.62
C ALA A 219 2.49 4.01 -7.33
N ASN A 220 1.39 4.34 -6.66
CA ASN A 220 0.28 3.42 -6.39
C ASN A 220 -0.69 3.35 -7.58
N GLY A 221 -1.48 2.29 -7.66
CA GLY A 221 -2.54 2.13 -8.66
C GLY A 221 -3.93 2.06 -8.02
N ILE A 222 -4.91 2.71 -8.63
CA ILE A 222 -6.33 2.63 -8.26
C ILE A 222 -7.20 2.69 -9.52
N THR A 223 -8.36 2.05 -9.53
CA THR A 223 -9.35 2.27 -10.61
C THR A 223 -10.25 3.47 -10.31
N SER A 224 -10.78 4.12 -11.34
CA SER A 224 -11.71 5.25 -11.23
C SER A 224 -12.93 4.89 -10.39
N ARG A 225 -13.43 3.66 -10.50
CA ARG A 225 -14.53 3.13 -9.70
C ARG A 225 -14.17 3.01 -8.23
N GLU A 226 -13.01 2.45 -7.91
CA GLU A 226 -12.54 2.31 -6.52
C GLU A 226 -12.31 3.69 -5.89
N LEU A 227 -11.71 4.61 -6.65
CA LEU A 227 -11.48 5.98 -6.20
C LEU A 227 -12.81 6.69 -5.92
N MET A 228 -13.79 6.62 -6.82
CA MET A 228 -15.11 7.21 -6.58
C MET A 228 -15.82 6.58 -5.36
N GLN A 229 -15.68 5.28 -5.13
CA GLN A 229 -16.22 4.61 -3.94
C GLN A 229 -15.54 5.08 -2.65
N GLU A 230 -14.22 5.26 -2.67
CA GLU A 230 -13.46 5.81 -1.54
C GLU A 230 -13.91 7.23 -1.21
N LEU A 231 -14.09 8.06 -2.24
CA LEU A 231 -14.57 9.44 -2.12
C LEU A 231 -16.00 9.49 -1.57
N ASP A 232 -16.88 8.59 -2.03
CA ASP A 232 -18.26 8.48 -1.54
C ASP A 232 -18.32 7.99 -0.09
N TRP A 233 -17.45 7.06 0.30
CA TRP A 233 -17.36 6.62 1.69
C TRP A 233 -16.89 7.77 2.60
N GLN A 234 -15.86 8.51 2.19
CA GLN A 234 -15.39 9.70 2.91
C GLN A 234 -16.49 10.77 3.03
N LYS A 235 -17.31 10.94 1.99
CA LYS A 235 -18.45 11.85 2.01
C LYS A 235 -19.56 11.36 2.96
N THR A 236 -19.82 10.06 2.97
CA THR A 236 -20.82 9.43 3.84
C THR A 236 -20.41 9.50 5.31
N ASP A 237 -19.14 9.28 5.62
CA ASP A 237 -18.60 9.45 6.97
C ASP A 237 -18.71 10.91 7.42
N ARG A 238 -18.37 11.88 6.57
CA ARG A 238 -18.55 13.33 6.86
C ARG A 238 -20.02 13.73 7.06
N ILE A 239 -20.97 13.06 6.39
CA ILE A 239 -22.41 13.29 6.57
C ILE A 239 -22.91 12.61 7.84
N ALA A 240 -22.44 11.40 8.15
CA ALA A 240 -22.76 10.68 9.38
C ALA A 240 -22.25 11.44 10.62
N GLU A 241 -21.08 12.08 10.53
CA GLU A 241 -20.54 12.97 11.57
C GLU A 241 -21.35 14.26 11.73
N LYS A 242 -21.96 14.78 10.66
CA LYS A 242 -22.89 15.93 10.72
C LYS A 242 -24.33 15.56 11.09
N GLY A 243 -24.66 14.27 11.08
CA GLY A 243 -26.00 13.72 11.18
C GLY A 243 -26.44 13.30 12.58
N ASP A 244 -25.77 13.74 13.65
CA ASP A 244 -26.15 13.39 15.02
C ASP A 244 -27.31 14.27 15.53
N SER A 245 -28.49 14.07 14.95
CA SER A 245 -29.77 14.31 15.62
C SER A 245 -30.53 12.99 15.71
N LYS A 246 -30.60 12.47 16.94
CA LYS A 246 -31.11 11.14 17.34
C LYS A 246 -32.25 10.57 16.47
N PRO A 247 -32.19 9.29 16.05
CA PRO A 247 -33.39 8.53 15.76
C PRO A 247 -34.11 8.19 17.08
N ARG A 248 -35.41 8.51 17.18
CA ARG A 248 -36.28 7.99 18.26
C ARG A 248 -36.37 6.45 18.16
N PRO A 249 -36.42 5.73 19.29
CA PRO A 249 -36.44 4.28 19.27
C PRO A 249 -37.76 3.75 18.73
N ALA A 250 -37.67 2.66 17.95
CA ALA A 250 -38.79 1.90 17.44
C ALA A 250 -39.68 1.42 18.60
N ARG A 251 -40.98 1.77 18.56
CA ARG A 251 -41.99 1.13 19.40
C ARG A 251 -42.26 -0.28 18.86
N SER A 252 -42.27 -1.22 19.79
CA SER A 252 -42.64 -2.62 19.64
C SER A 252 -43.98 -2.79 18.92
N THR A 253 -43.99 -3.60 17.85
CA THR A 253 -45.21 -4.19 17.30
C THR A 253 -45.72 -5.27 18.25
N GLY A 254 -46.64 -4.88 19.13
CA GLY A 254 -47.55 -5.76 19.86
C GLY A 254 -48.97 -5.44 19.43
N ILE A 255 -49.73 -6.48 19.14
CA ILE A 255 -51.12 -6.46 18.68
C ILE A 255 -52.00 -5.90 19.81
N GLU A 256 -52.56 -4.72 19.63
CA GLU A 256 -53.81 -4.21 20.22
C GLU A 256 -54.08 -2.82 19.63
N ASP A 257 -55.35 -2.45 19.48
CA ASP A 257 -55.89 -1.18 18.95
C ASP A 257 -56.10 -1.09 17.42
N VAL A 258 -56.82 -2.11 16.93
CA VAL A 258 -57.98 -1.89 16.06
C VAL A 258 -59.13 -1.48 16.98
N LEU A 259 -59.76 -0.32 16.71
CA LEU A 259 -60.95 0.34 17.31
C LEU A 259 -60.57 1.84 17.39
N ASP A 260 -61.21 2.85 16.82
CA ASP A 260 -62.51 3.00 16.19
C ASP A 260 -62.43 4.22 15.24
N ASN A 261 -63.20 4.16 14.15
CA ASN A 261 -63.54 5.29 13.29
C ASN A 261 -64.62 6.18 13.95
N PHE A 262 -64.82 7.37 13.35
CA PHE A 262 -65.97 8.29 13.47
C PHE A 262 -65.89 9.24 14.70
N ASP A 263 -66.21 10.54 14.66
CA ASP A 263 -67.17 11.30 13.86
C ASP A 263 -66.98 12.84 13.99
N PHE A 264 -67.53 13.57 13.00
CA PHE A 264 -68.16 14.92 12.96
C PHE A 264 -67.62 16.19 13.69
N ARG A 265 -67.41 17.23 12.84
CA ARG A 265 -67.99 18.60 12.77
C ARG A 265 -68.41 19.42 14.04
N ALA A 266 -68.17 20.73 13.88
CA ALA A 266 -68.87 21.93 14.43
C ALA A 266 -68.56 22.30 15.90
N THR A 267 -68.51 23.56 16.39
CA THR A 267 -68.68 24.96 15.90
C THR A 267 -68.19 25.91 17.02
N ASP A 268 -68.11 27.22 16.71
CA ASP A 268 -68.14 28.42 17.58
C ASP A 268 -66.85 28.89 18.28
N GLY A 269 -66.46 30.19 18.26
CA GLY A 269 -67.13 31.37 17.71
C GLY A 269 -66.26 32.66 17.72
N HIS A 270 -66.74 33.65 16.94
CA HIS A 270 -66.59 35.13 16.96
C HIS A 270 -65.21 35.78 17.20
N GLU A 271 -64.74 36.89 16.58
CA GLU A 271 -65.12 37.93 15.56
C GLU A 271 -64.34 39.22 16.02
N PRO A 272 -64.23 40.33 15.27
CA PRO A 272 -63.67 40.53 13.92
C PRO A 272 -62.73 41.78 13.85
N ASP A 273 -62.23 42.08 12.64
CA ASP A 273 -61.86 43.39 12.05
C ASP A 273 -60.68 43.18 11.09
N GLY A 274 -60.68 43.54 9.81
CA GLY A 274 -61.65 44.18 8.94
C GLY A 274 -60.97 44.46 7.58
N VAL A 275 -61.77 44.35 6.51
CA VAL A 275 -61.82 45.30 5.37
C VAL A 275 -60.80 45.19 4.21
N ASN A 276 -61.42 44.95 3.03
CA ASN A 276 -61.11 45.35 1.63
C ASN A 276 -60.21 44.49 0.73
N ASP A 277 -60.88 43.64 -0.05
CA ASP A 277 -61.12 43.77 -1.51
C ASP A 277 -60.20 44.70 -2.32
N GLU A 278 -59.59 44.17 -3.39
CA GLU A 278 -59.98 44.51 -4.76
C GLU A 278 -59.38 43.53 -5.80
N GLU A 279 -60.21 43.26 -6.81
CA GLU A 279 -60.08 42.37 -7.98
C GLU A 279 -59.05 42.94 -8.99
N ASP A 280 -58.32 42.14 -9.77
CA ASP A 280 -58.62 41.69 -11.14
C ASP A 280 -57.25 41.16 -11.68
N GLU A 281 -57.07 40.18 -12.57
CA GLU A 281 -57.78 39.83 -13.79
C GLU A 281 -57.25 38.43 -14.24
N LYS A 282 -58.10 37.56 -14.78
CA LYS A 282 -57.75 36.38 -15.59
C LYS A 282 -58.27 36.59 -17.02
N PRO A 283 -57.70 35.95 -18.06
CA PRO A 283 -58.32 34.73 -18.61
C PRO A 283 -57.28 33.74 -19.19
N GLY A 284 -57.48 32.44 -19.45
CA GLY A 284 -58.57 31.47 -19.43
C GLY A 284 -57.95 30.06 -19.73
N LEU A 285 -58.42 28.96 -19.14
CA LEU A 285 -59.36 27.94 -19.71
C LEU A 285 -58.85 27.27 -21.03
N LYS A 286 -58.78 25.93 -21.25
CA LYS A 286 -59.73 24.80 -21.06
C LYS A 286 -58.98 23.44 -21.14
N ILE A 287 -59.20 22.43 -20.28
CA ILE A 287 -60.25 21.38 -20.18
C ILE A 287 -60.22 20.26 -21.26
N ALA A 288 -60.01 19.00 -20.82
CA ALA A 288 -60.84 17.78 -21.06
C ALA A 288 -60.22 16.58 -20.27
N ARG A 289 -60.83 15.95 -19.24
CA ARG A 289 -61.99 15.01 -19.12
C ARG A 289 -61.85 13.76 -20.03
N ALA A 290 -62.10 12.49 -19.65
CA ALA A 290 -63.01 11.82 -18.67
C ALA A 290 -62.53 10.33 -18.48
N LYS A 291 -62.55 9.67 -17.31
CA LYS A 291 -63.61 9.07 -16.44
C LYS A 291 -64.14 7.64 -16.81
N ASP A 292 -63.92 6.73 -15.85
CA ASP A 292 -64.77 5.64 -15.28
C ASP A 292 -65.44 4.54 -16.14
N ARG A 293 -65.30 3.25 -15.75
CA ARG A 293 -66.29 2.48 -14.93
C ARG A 293 -66.03 0.95 -14.80
N TYR A 294 -66.22 0.47 -13.56
CA TYR A 294 -66.65 -0.83 -12.97
C TYR A 294 -67.04 -2.08 -13.81
N GLY A 295 -66.58 -3.26 -13.32
CA GLY A 295 -67.46 -4.34 -12.76
C GLY A 295 -67.72 -5.65 -13.56
N PRO A 296 -67.92 -6.83 -12.90
CA PRO A 296 -67.69 -8.23 -13.39
C PRO A 296 -69.01 -8.98 -13.78
N PRO A 297 -69.16 -10.33 -14.07
CA PRO A 297 -68.51 -11.53 -13.45
C PRO A 297 -68.42 -12.91 -14.22
N ARG A 298 -67.79 -13.92 -13.52
CA ARG A 298 -67.99 -15.41 -13.53
C ARG A 298 -67.58 -16.22 -14.79
N GLU A 299 -67.07 -17.47 -14.77
CA GLU A 299 -67.31 -18.61 -13.87
C GLU A 299 -66.25 -19.77 -14.01
N HIS A 300 -66.05 -20.53 -12.91
CA HIS A 300 -65.62 -21.95 -12.66
C HIS A 300 -65.09 -22.87 -13.79
N ALA A 301 -64.25 -23.92 -13.63
CA ALA A 301 -63.61 -24.74 -12.58
C ALA A 301 -62.41 -25.47 -13.28
N ASP A 302 -61.43 -26.16 -12.69
CA ASP A 302 -61.48 -27.11 -11.58
C ASP A 302 -60.07 -27.46 -11.03
N LYS A 303 -60.10 -28.13 -9.88
CA LYS A 303 -59.12 -28.38 -8.80
C LYS A 303 -57.87 -29.23 -9.15
N LYS A 304 -56.69 -28.86 -8.58
CA LYS A 304 -55.89 -29.51 -7.48
C LYS A 304 -55.25 -30.88 -7.80
N VAL A 305 -54.10 -31.34 -7.29
CA VAL A 305 -53.01 -30.89 -6.40
C VAL A 305 -51.84 -31.92 -6.54
N ARG A 306 -50.61 -31.44 -6.25
CA ARG A 306 -49.27 -32.05 -5.98
C ARG A 306 -49.25 -33.49 -5.34
N PRO A 307 -48.11 -34.22 -5.12
CA PRO A 307 -46.68 -33.82 -5.16
C PRO A 307 -45.62 -34.89 -5.64
N ARG A 308 -44.35 -34.43 -5.69
CA ARG A 308 -43.00 -35.08 -5.64
C ARG A 308 -42.86 -36.61 -5.50
N VAL A 309 -41.87 -37.22 -6.18
CA VAL A 309 -40.68 -37.93 -5.61
C VAL A 309 -39.79 -38.56 -6.72
N ARG A 310 -38.51 -38.73 -6.38
CA ARG A 310 -37.27 -39.01 -7.14
C ARG A 310 -36.98 -40.51 -7.29
N ARG A 311 -36.50 -41.03 -8.44
CA ARG A 311 -35.58 -42.20 -8.49
C ARG A 311 -34.90 -42.44 -9.84
N VAL A 312 -33.72 -43.06 -9.76
CA VAL A 312 -32.68 -43.34 -10.77
C VAL A 312 -32.74 -44.82 -11.20
N ARG A 313 -32.47 -45.16 -12.49
CA ARG A 313 -31.57 -46.25 -12.97
C ARG A 313 -31.59 -46.40 -14.52
N ARG A 314 -30.40 -46.68 -15.09
CA ARG A 314 -30.05 -47.08 -16.49
C ARG A 314 -30.22 -48.63 -16.68
N PRO A 315 -29.84 -49.33 -17.80
CA PRO A 315 -29.37 -48.96 -19.17
C PRO A 315 -30.03 -49.76 -20.34
N ASP A 316 -29.74 -49.42 -21.62
CA ASP A 316 -29.32 -50.32 -22.72
C ASP A 316 -29.54 -49.76 -24.15
N GLU A 317 -28.85 -50.35 -25.13
CA GLU A 317 -28.14 -49.74 -26.27
C GLU A 317 -28.88 -49.54 -27.63
N LYS A 318 -28.43 -48.48 -28.36
CA LYS A 318 -28.11 -48.29 -29.82
C LYS A 318 -29.14 -48.57 -30.96
N PRO A 319 -28.88 -48.10 -32.21
CA PRO A 319 -28.27 -46.84 -32.68
C PRO A 319 -29.12 -46.16 -33.79
N GLU A 320 -28.87 -44.87 -34.11
CA GLU A 320 -28.61 -44.39 -35.49
C GLU A 320 -28.58 -42.86 -35.62
N THR A 321 -27.71 -42.47 -36.53
CA THR A 321 -27.32 -41.19 -37.14
C THR A 321 -28.38 -40.09 -37.31
N SER A 322 -28.03 -38.84 -36.93
CA SER A 322 -27.66 -37.75 -37.87
C SER A 322 -27.90 -36.33 -37.32
N SER A 323 -26.95 -35.45 -37.65
CA SER A 323 -27.01 -33.99 -37.79
C SER A 323 -27.41 -33.07 -36.61
N ARG A 324 -26.34 -32.43 -36.10
CA ARG A 324 -26.13 -30.98 -35.89
C ARG A 324 -26.92 -30.21 -34.79
N SER A 325 -26.08 -29.43 -34.07
CA SER A 325 -26.34 -28.27 -33.21
C SER A 325 -27.12 -28.46 -31.91
N ASP A 326 -26.38 -28.71 -30.83
CA ASP A 326 -26.45 -27.87 -29.61
C ASP A 326 -25.33 -28.25 -28.62
N ALA A 327 -24.14 -27.71 -28.84
CA ALA A 327 -23.06 -27.78 -27.86
C ALA A 327 -23.31 -26.74 -26.76
N ARG A 328 -24.22 -27.04 -25.82
CA ARG A 328 -24.11 -26.57 -24.44
C ARG A 328 -22.83 -27.16 -23.84
N ARG A 329 -21.69 -26.60 -24.21
CA ARG A 329 -20.42 -26.84 -23.53
C ARG A 329 -20.54 -26.12 -22.19
N VAL A 330 -20.87 -26.91 -21.17
CA VAL A 330 -20.74 -26.58 -19.76
C VAL A 330 -19.47 -25.75 -19.60
N ARG A 331 -19.63 -24.47 -19.24
CA ARG A 331 -18.57 -23.62 -18.70
C ARG A 331 -18.09 -24.29 -17.41
N ARG A 332 -17.21 -25.30 -17.51
CA ARG A 332 -16.25 -25.59 -16.45
C ARG A 332 -15.46 -24.29 -16.31
N SER A 333 -15.58 -23.67 -15.14
CA SER A 333 -15.03 -22.37 -14.80
C SER A 333 -13.55 -22.26 -15.20
N LYS A 334 -13.19 -21.20 -15.94
CA LYS A 334 -11.79 -20.80 -16.18
C LYS A 334 -10.95 -20.79 -14.89
N GLN A 335 -11.57 -20.55 -13.72
CA GLN A 335 -10.91 -20.56 -12.41
C GLN A 335 -10.18 -21.88 -12.04
N SER A 336 -10.56 -23.04 -12.61
CA SER A 336 -9.91 -24.32 -12.25
C SER A 336 -8.70 -24.67 -13.11
N GLN A 337 -8.42 -23.93 -14.18
CA GLN A 337 -7.33 -24.27 -15.12
C GLN A 337 -5.96 -23.72 -14.67
N ASP A 338 -5.96 -22.69 -13.83
CA ASP A 338 -4.74 -22.00 -13.38
C ASP A 338 -4.22 -22.55 -12.04
N LEU A 339 -5.00 -23.36 -11.33
CA LEU A 339 -4.57 -24.01 -10.10
C LEU A 339 -3.60 -25.15 -10.41
N ARG A 340 -2.51 -25.22 -9.63
CA ARG A 340 -1.47 -26.25 -9.73
C ARG A 340 -1.23 -26.89 -8.37
N GLY A 341 -1.19 -28.21 -8.34
CA GLY A 341 -0.92 -29.01 -7.15
C GLY A 341 0.12 -30.11 -7.40
N PRO A 342 0.24 -31.07 -6.47
CA PRO A 342 1.18 -32.19 -6.62
C PRO A 342 0.95 -32.97 -7.93
N GLY A 343 2.02 -33.17 -8.70
CA GLY A 343 2.00 -33.89 -9.98
C GLY A 343 1.70 -33.03 -11.22
N ASP A 344 1.28 -31.77 -11.04
CA ASP A 344 1.13 -30.85 -12.17
C ASP A 344 2.47 -30.26 -12.63
N VAL A 345 2.54 -29.84 -13.90
CA VAL A 345 3.69 -29.08 -14.42
C VAL A 345 3.62 -27.64 -13.90
N ILE A 346 4.61 -27.26 -13.10
CA ILE A 346 4.72 -25.91 -12.51
C ILE A 346 5.90 -25.16 -13.14
N GLY A 347 5.66 -23.90 -13.53
CA GLY A 347 6.66 -23.05 -14.17
C GLY A 347 7.22 -23.67 -15.45
N GLU A 348 8.55 -23.79 -15.52
CA GLU A 348 9.29 -24.44 -16.62
C GLU A 348 9.34 -25.98 -16.51
N GLY A 349 8.61 -26.57 -15.55
CA GLY A 349 8.60 -28.01 -15.28
C GLY A 349 9.71 -28.50 -14.36
N ASP A 350 10.55 -27.59 -13.86
CA ASP A 350 11.58 -27.84 -12.84
C ASP A 350 11.14 -27.49 -11.42
N SER A 351 9.88 -27.05 -11.25
CA SER A 351 9.28 -26.75 -9.94
C SER A 351 8.20 -27.76 -9.59
N ARG A 352 8.01 -28.01 -8.29
CA ARG A 352 6.97 -28.94 -7.79
C ARG A 352 6.53 -28.59 -6.38
N ILE A 353 5.35 -29.05 -5.99
CA ILE A 353 4.85 -28.95 -4.62
C ILE A 353 4.65 -30.34 -4.01
N VAL A 354 5.04 -30.49 -2.75
CA VAL A 354 4.84 -31.67 -1.91
C VAL A 354 3.93 -31.27 -0.76
N HIS A 355 2.91 -32.08 -0.46
CA HIS A 355 2.01 -31.88 0.67
C HIS A 355 2.30 -32.91 1.76
N ASP A 356 1.74 -32.69 2.94
CA ASP A 356 1.75 -33.63 4.07
C ASP A 356 3.17 -34.04 4.47
N LEU A 357 4.06 -33.04 4.65
CA LEU A 357 5.38 -33.26 5.21
C LEU A 357 5.26 -33.90 6.60
N ASP A 358 6.10 -34.89 6.89
CA ASP A 358 6.15 -35.57 8.19
C ASP A 358 6.78 -34.66 9.26
N LEU A 359 6.03 -33.65 9.69
CA LEU A 359 6.43 -32.67 10.69
C LEU A 359 5.74 -32.96 12.03
N PRO A 360 6.38 -32.61 13.16
CA PRO A 360 5.71 -32.64 14.45
C PRO A 360 4.45 -31.76 14.44
N SER A 361 3.35 -32.25 15.01
CA SER A 361 2.07 -31.52 15.04
C SER A 361 2.11 -30.17 15.74
N ASP A 362 3.17 -29.90 16.52
CA ASP A 362 3.41 -28.63 17.23
C ASP A 362 4.47 -27.75 16.56
N ALA A 363 4.84 -28.06 15.29
CA ALA A 363 5.87 -27.33 14.56
C ALA A 363 5.54 -25.85 14.38
N PHE A 364 4.27 -25.51 14.09
CA PHE A 364 3.85 -24.12 13.92
C PHE A 364 4.05 -23.32 15.22
N GLU A 365 3.55 -23.83 16.35
CA GLU A 365 3.63 -23.19 17.66
C GLU A 365 5.08 -23.07 18.15
N LYS A 366 5.91 -24.10 17.92
CA LYS A 366 7.33 -24.06 18.27
C LYS A 366 8.08 -23.00 17.49
N ILE A 367 7.95 -22.97 16.17
CA ILE A 367 8.63 -21.96 15.33
C ILE A 367 8.15 -20.56 15.68
N ARG A 368 6.84 -20.38 15.87
CA ARG A 368 6.28 -19.10 16.30
C ARG A 368 6.92 -18.57 17.59
N ARG A 369 7.27 -19.45 18.52
CA ARG A 369 7.85 -19.10 19.82
C ARG A 369 9.38 -18.98 19.80
N GLU A 370 10.08 -19.85 19.09
CA GLU A 370 11.56 -19.91 19.12
C GLU A 370 12.23 -18.91 18.17
N VAL A 371 11.54 -18.48 17.12
CA VAL A 371 12.09 -17.53 16.14
C VAL A 371 12.04 -16.10 16.69
N ALA A 372 13.18 -15.41 16.63
CA ALA A 372 13.29 -13.99 16.96
C ALA A 372 12.74 -13.14 15.81
N TRP A 373 11.43 -12.92 15.81
CA TRP A 373 10.75 -12.11 14.79
C TRP A 373 11.18 -10.65 14.84
N GLN A 374 11.47 -10.07 13.69
CA GLN A 374 11.83 -8.67 13.55
C GLN A 374 11.12 -8.02 12.35
N LYS A 375 11.04 -6.70 12.38
CA LYS A 375 10.59 -5.90 11.24
C LYS A 375 11.74 -5.79 10.25
N MET A 376 11.41 -5.68 8.96
CA MET A 376 12.40 -5.39 7.92
C MET A 376 11.90 -4.22 7.08
N TYR A 377 12.84 -3.46 6.52
CA TYR A 377 12.55 -2.27 5.74
C TYR A 377 13.14 -2.39 4.33
N HIS A 378 12.45 -1.79 3.37
CA HIS A 378 12.88 -1.59 1.99
C HIS A 378 12.82 -0.09 1.70
N MET A 379 13.29 0.34 0.52
CA MET A 379 13.34 1.76 0.16
C MET A 379 11.97 2.47 0.25
N SER A 380 10.88 1.75 0.01
CA SER A 380 9.50 2.27 0.13
C SER A 380 8.82 2.00 1.49
N GLY A 381 9.58 1.61 2.53
CA GLY A 381 9.09 1.57 3.91
C GLY A 381 9.19 0.21 4.61
N GLN A 382 8.33 -0.05 5.59
CA GLN A 382 8.32 -1.32 6.32
C GLN A 382 7.72 -2.43 5.45
N VAL A 383 8.33 -3.63 5.42
CA VAL A 383 7.64 -4.79 4.83
C VAL A 383 6.47 -5.21 5.74
N PRO A 384 5.33 -5.66 5.17
CA PRO A 384 4.14 -5.91 5.96
C PRO A 384 4.26 -7.14 6.88
N ARG A 385 5.15 -8.08 6.57
CA ARG A 385 5.36 -9.32 7.32
C ARG A 385 6.53 -9.21 8.31
N LEU A 386 6.51 -10.00 9.38
CA LEU A 386 7.69 -10.14 10.24
C LEU A 386 8.66 -11.15 9.61
N VAL A 387 9.95 -10.95 9.84
CA VAL A 387 11.00 -11.80 9.26
C VAL A 387 11.98 -12.28 10.33
N ALA A 388 12.75 -13.30 10.00
CA ALA A 388 13.97 -13.68 10.68
C ALA A 388 14.89 -14.40 9.69
N VAL A 389 16.20 -14.34 9.92
CA VAL A 389 17.17 -15.03 9.08
C VAL A 389 17.96 -15.98 9.97
N GLN A 390 18.00 -17.27 9.60
CA GLN A 390 18.77 -18.27 10.31
C GLN A 390 19.68 -19.04 9.35
N GLY A 391 20.79 -19.54 9.87
CA GLY A 391 21.74 -20.31 9.09
C GLY A 391 22.73 -21.08 9.93
N ARG A 392 23.61 -21.79 9.24
CA ARG A 392 24.66 -22.61 9.85
C ARG A 392 26.02 -21.96 9.57
N ALA A 393 26.68 -21.52 10.64
CA ALA A 393 28.05 -21.04 10.59
C ALA A 393 29.01 -22.20 10.29
N GLN A 394 30.12 -21.87 9.63
CA GLN A 394 31.24 -22.76 9.41
C GLN A 394 32.13 -22.85 10.65
N VAL A 395 33.04 -23.83 10.67
CA VAL A 395 33.96 -24.09 11.81
C VAL A 395 34.89 -22.90 12.09
N ASP A 396 35.22 -22.12 11.07
CA ASP A 396 36.07 -20.92 11.16
C ASP A 396 35.31 -19.66 11.58
N GLY A 397 33.99 -19.76 11.83
CA GLY A 397 33.12 -18.63 12.13
C GLY A 397 32.54 -17.91 10.92
N SER A 398 32.87 -18.32 9.69
CA SER A 398 32.25 -17.77 8.48
C SER A 398 30.77 -18.14 8.41
N ILE A 399 29.94 -17.21 7.97
CA ILE A 399 28.48 -17.35 7.90
C ILE A 399 27.98 -17.19 6.45
N PRO A 400 26.93 -17.93 6.05
CA PRO A 400 26.32 -17.75 4.73
C PRO A 400 25.62 -16.40 4.64
N ILE A 401 25.77 -15.73 3.49
CA ILE A 401 25.12 -14.45 3.22
C ILE A 401 24.25 -14.53 1.95
N TYR A 402 23.02 -14.02 2.04
CA TYR A 402 22.11 -13.89 0.90
C TYR A 402 21.83 -12.42 0.61
N ARG A 403 22.39 -11.88 -0.48
CA ARG A 403 22.19 -10.48 -0.87
C ARG A 403 21.03 -10.35 -1.84
N HIS A 404 20.22 -9.32 -1.59
CA HIS A 404 19.11 -8.91 -2.44
C HIS A 404 18.99 -7.37 -2.35
N PRO A 405 18.27 -6.70 -3.27
CA PRO A 405 18.22 -5.23 -3.35
C PRO A 405 17.37 -4.56 -2.25
N ALA A 406 17.49 -4.99 -0.99
CA ALA A 406 16.91 -4.30 0.15
C ALA A 406 17.97 -3.52 0.92
N ASP A 407 17.58 -2.40 1.51
CA ASP A 407 18.46 -1.52 2.30
C ASP A 407 19.07 -2.19 3.54
N GLU A 408 18.55 -3.36 3.95
CA GLU A 408 18.93 -4.06 5.17
C GLU A 408 18.76 -5.57 5.03
N SER A 409 19.79 -6.33 5.40
CA SER A 409 19.71 -7.78 5.61
C SER A 409 19.60 -8.05 7.11
N PRO A 410 18.56 -8.77 7.58
CA PRO A 410 18.46 -9.13 8.99
C PRO A 410 19.69 -9.94 9.47
N PRO A 411 20.09 -9.84 10.75
CA PRO A 411 21.19 -10.62 11.30
C PRO A 411 20.91 -12.12 11.15
N LEU A 412 21.96 -12.87 10.80
CA LEU A 412 21.91 -14.32 10.71
C LEU A 412 22.02 -14.92 12.11
N HIS A 413 20.96 -15.58 12.57
CA HIS A 413 20.98 -16.37 13.80
C HIS A 413 21.29 -17.86 13.49
N PRO A 414 21.76 -18.64 14.47
CA PRO A 414 21.82 -20.10 14.32
C PRO A 414 20.43 -20.69 14.07
N PHE A 415 20.37 -21.84 13.38
CA PHE A 415 19.12 -22.60 13.30
C PHE A 415 18.62 -22.98 14.68
N THR A 416 17.36 -22.65 14.96
CA THR A 416 16.64 -23.16 16.13
C THR A 416 16.26 -24.64 15.93
N GLU A 417 15.98 -25.36 17.01
CA GLU A 417 15.79 -26.82 16.97
C GLU A 417 14.73 -27.26 15.97
N MET A 418 13.54 -26.64 15.95
CA MET A 418 12.48 -27.05 15.02
C MET A 418 12.83 -26.67 13.57
N VAL A 419 13.42 -25.49 13.36
CA VAL A 419 13.88 -25.05 12.03
C VAL A 419 14.95 -26.00 11.48
N ASP A 420 15.91 -26.44 12.31
CA ASP A 420 16.97 -27.38 11.90
C ASP A 420 16.40 -28.78 11.57
N ARG A 421 15.38 -29.22 12.32
CA ARG A 421 14.68 -30.47 12.04
C ARG A 421 13.95 -30.42 10.70
N ILE A 422 13.23 -29.33 10.41
CA ILE A 422 12.57 -29.13 9.11
C ILE A 422 13.61 -29.07 8.00
N ARG A 423 14.72 -28.36 8.20
CA ARG A 423 15.84 -28.31 7.25
C ARG A 423 16.32 -29.72 6.90
N ALA A 424 16.54 -30.59 7.87
CA ALA A 424 17.01 -31.96 7.65
C ALA A 424 16.00 -32.79 6.83
N ILE A 425 14.69 -32.66 7.09
CA ILE A 425 13.64 -33.32 6.31
C ILE A 425 13.63 -32.81 4.87
N VAL A 426 13.76 -31.50 4.68
CA VAL A 426 13.80 -30.89 3.34
C VAL A 426 15.07 -31.32 2.59
N GLU A 427 16.24 -31.35 3.23
CA GLU A 427 17.49 -31.85 2.61
C GLU A 427 17.36 -33.29 2.10
N GLN A 428 16.68 -34.17 2.84
CA GLN A 428 16.42 -35.55 2.41
C GLN A 428 15.56 -35.61 1.14
N ILE A 429 14.59 -34.69 1.00
CA ILE A 429 13.73 -34.59 -0.19
C ILE A 429 14.49 -34.02 -1.40
N LEU A 430 15.40 -33.07 -1.17
CA LEU A 430 16.14 -32.35 -2.21
C LEU A 430 17.37 -33.10 -2.72
N GLY A 431 18.05 -33.84 -1.84
CA GLY A 431 19.32 -34.48 -2.14
C GLY A 431 20.54 -33.53 -2.16
N HIS A 432 20.39 -32.30 -1.67
CA HIS A 432 21.48 -31.33 -1.51
C HIS A 432 21.35 -30.60 -0.16
N PRO A 433 22.46 -30.06 0.40
CA PRO A 433 22.43 -29.39 1.68
C PRO A 433 21.72 -28.02 1.60
N LEU A 434 21.29 -27.53 2.76
CA LEU A 434 20.72 -26.21 2.99
C LEU A 434 21.46 -25.58 4.17
N ASN A 435 21.86 -24.31 4.06
CA ASN A 435 22.64 -23.64 5.11
C ASN A 435 22.08 -22.27 5.50
N HIS A 436 21.00 -21.82 4.86
CA HIS A 436 20.36 -20.55 5.11
C HIS A 436 18.83 -20.67 4.99
N VAL A 437 18.09 -19.93 5.81
CA VAL A 437 16.63 -19.78 5.72
C VAL A 437 16.19 -18.35 5.98
N LEU A 438 15.31 -17.83 5.13
CA LEU A 438 14.51 -16.64 5.43
C LEU A 438 13.15 -17.10 5.95
N ILE A 439 12.85 -16.76 7.20
CA ILE A 439 11.60 -17.10 7.88
C ILE A 439 10.70 -15.88 7.84
N GLN A 440 9.43 -16.06 7.47
CA GLN A 440 8.46 -14.97 7.34
C GLN A 440 7.15 -15.34 8.02
N LEU A 441 6.66 -14.47 8.90
CA LEU A 441 5.35 -14.59 9.55
C LEU A 441 4.37 -13.61 8.90
N TYR A 442 3.35 -14.18 8.27
CA TYR A 442 2.18 -13.47 7.77
C TYR A 442 1.12 -13.53 8.87
N ARG A 443 0.80 -12.39 9.46
CA ARG A 443 -0.07 -12.29 10.65
C ARG A 443 -1.55 -12.43 10.31
N ASP A 444 -1.93 -12.10 9.09
CA ASP A 444 -3.30 -12.20 8.61
C ASP A 444 -3.36 -12.30 7.07
N GLY A 445 -4.55 -12.11 6.50
CA GLY A 445 -4.77 -12.09 5.05
C GLY A 445 -4.25 -10.84 4.35
N GLN A 446 -3.82 -9.79 5.06
CA GLN A 446 -3.34 -8.53 4.49
C GLN A 446 -1.83 -8.55 4.22
N ASP A 447 -1.07 -9.29 5.03
CA ASP A 447 0.37 -9.46 4.83
C ASP A 447 0.66 -10.08 3.45
N ARG A 448 1.62 -9.49 2.74
CA ARG A 448 1.90 -9.80 1.33
C ARG A 448 3.40 -9.79 1.00
N ILE A 449 3.73 -10.36 -0.14
CA ILE A 449 5.00 -10.17 -0.83
C ILE A 449 4.72 -9.97 -2.32
N SER A 450 5.19 -8.83 -2.85
CA SER A 450 5.03 -8.47 -4.26
C SER A 450 5.69 -9.50 -5.18
N GLU A 451 5.28 -9.52 -6.45
CA GLU A 451 5.84 -10.43 -7.44
C GLU A 451 7.33 -10.14 -7.65
N HIS A 452 8.19 -11.14 -7.50
CA HIS A 452 9.64 -11.01 -7.62
C HIS A 452 10.29 -12.33 -8.07
N SER A 453 11.57 -12.28 -8.43
CA SER A 453 12.45 -13.45 -8.52
C SER A 453 13.48 -13.38 -7.40
N ASP A 454 13.83 -14.52 -6.83
CA ASP A 454 14.92 -14.63 -5.87
C ASP A 454 16.26 -14.39 -6.59
N LYS A 455 17.21 -13.76 -5.89
CA LYS A 455 18.51 -13.39 -6.48
C LYS A 455 19.48 -14.55 -6.44
N THR A 456 20.02 -14.94 -7.59
CA THR A 456 20.85 -16.16 -7.68
C THR A 456 22.34 -15.90 -7.48
N LEU A 457 22.76 -14.66 -7.19
CA LEU A 457 24.16 -14.31 -6.94
C LEU A 457 24.82 -15.22 -5.89
N ASP A 458 24.16 -15.36 -4.73
CA ASP A 458 24.71 -16.09 -3.59
C ASP A 458 24.17 -17.52 -3.44
N ILE A 459 23.13 -17.86 -4.20
CA ILE A 459 22.54 -19.21 -4.19
C ILE A 459 23.42 -20.13 -5.01
N ALA A 460 23.91 -21.21 -4.39
CA ALA A 460 24.74 -22.21 -5.05
C ALA A 460 24.08 -22.70 -6.34
N ARG A 461 24.84 -22.71 -7.45
CA ARG A 461 24.36 -23.24 -8.73
C ARG A 461 23.84 -24.68 -8.57
N ASP A 462 22.85 -25.03 -9.38
CA ASP A 462 22.19 -26.34 -9.40
C ASP A 462 21.47 -26.73 -8.09
N SER A 463 21.16 -25.75 -7.22
CA SER A 463 20.33 -25.94 -6.03
C SER A 463 18.92 -25.37 -6.19
N TYR A 464 17.99 -25.82 -5.35
CA TYR A 464 16.60 -25.35 -5.33
C TYR A 464 16.37 -24.29 -4.27
N ILE A 465 15.37 -23.41 -4.52
CA ILE A 465 14.80 -22.52 -3.51
C ILE A 465 13.55 -23.20 -2.95
N CYS A 466 13.47 -23.36 -1.62
CA CYS A 466 12.50 -24.27 -1.01
C CYS A 466 11.65 -23.56 0.04
N ASN A 467 10.35 -23.45 -0.21
CA ASN A 467 9.40 -22.78 0.67
C ASN A 467 8.55 -23.79 1.44
N VAL A 468 8.79 -23.97 2.74
CA VAL A 468 7.90 -24.72 3.62
C VAL A 468 6.83 -23.78 4.17
N SER A 469 5.57 -24.20 4.09
CA SER A 469 4.40 -23.45 4.52
C SER A 469 3.74 -24.12 5.73
N LEU A 470 3.60 -23.38 6.84
CA LEU A 470 2.90 -23.81 8.04
C LEU A 470 1.79 -22.79 8.38
N GLY A 471 0.68 -23.24 8.96
CA GLY A 471 -0.41 -22.35 9.32
C GLY A 471 -1.51 -22.29 8.27
N ALA A 472 -2.16 -21.13 8.19
CA ALA A 472 -3.22 -20.82 7.25
C ALA A 472 -2.77 -20.98 5.79
N GLN A 473 -3.63 -21.60 4.98
CA GLN A 473 -3.38 -21.73 3.55
C GLN A 473 -3.32 -20.35 2.88
N ARG A 474 -2.32 -20.17 2.01
CA ARG A 474 -2.21 -19.03 1.09
C ARG A 474 -1.95 -19.53 -0.32
N VAL A 475 -2.07 -18.65 -1.30
CA VAL A 475 -1.86 -18.99 -2.71
C VAL A 475 -0.63 -18.26 -3.22
N MET A 476 0.38 -19.01 -3.63
CA MET A 476 1.50 -18.48 -4.41
C MET A 476 1.07 -18.27 -5.85
N VAL A 477 1.30 -17.08 -6.35
CA VAL A 477 1.05 -16.72 -7.76
C VAL A 477 2.38 -16.74 -8.48
N LEU A 478 2.49 -17.57 -9.52
CA LEU A 478 3.56 -17.49 -10.52
C LEU A 478 3.05 -16.74 -11.75
N ARG A 479 3.91 -15.91 -12.33
CA ARG A 479 3.64 -15.19 -13.58
C ARG A 479 4.89 -15.15 -14.45
N THR A 480 4.78 -15.47 -15.73
CA THR A 480 5.91 -15.37 -16.67
C THR A 480 6.42 -13.93 -16.77
N LYS A 481 7.75 -13.74 -16.76
CA LYS A 481 8.39 -12.51 -17.20
C LYS A 481 8.13 -12.34 -18.71
N THR A 482 7.78 -11.15 -19.16
CA THR A 482 7.37 -10.88 -20.55
C THR A 482 8.54 -11.13 -21.51
N ALA A 483 8.45 -12.17 -22.33
CA ALA A 483 9.37 -12.44 -23.43
C ALA A 483 8.62 -12.24 -24.75
N GLU A 484 9.02 -11.27 -25.57
CA GLU A 484 8.55 -11.10 -26.96
C GLU A 484 7.09 -10.63 -27.16
N GLU A 485 6.86 -9.88 -28.24
CA GLU A 485 5.62 -9.15 -28.58
C GLU A 485 4.39 -10.06 -28.79
N ASP A 486 4.56 -11.39 -28.85
CA ASP A 486 3.49 -12.36 -29.15
C ASP A 486 3.26 -13.42 -28.05
N SER A 487 3.95 -13.38 -26.90
CA SER A 487 3.74 -14.39 -25.85
C SER A 487 2.62 -14.01 -24.89
N THR A 488 1.61 -14.88 -24.78
CA THR A 488 0.55 -14.73 -23.77
C THR A 488 1.14 -14.88 -22.36
N LYS A 489 1.04 -13.84 -21.53
CA LYS A 489 1.38 -13.90 -20.09
C LYS A 489 0.66 -15.07 -19.43
N GLN A 490 1.43 -16.05 -18.96
CA GLN A 490 0.89 -17.18 -18.23
C GLN A 490 0.92 -16.89 -16.74
N SER A 491 -0.13 -17.32 -16.04
CA SER A 491 -0.18 -17.28 -14.59
C SER A 491 -0.59 -18.62 -14.04
N GLN A 492 0.08 -19.04 -12.97
CA GLN A 492 -0.24 -20.26 -12.23
C GLN A 492 -0.48 -19.89 -10.77
N ARG A 493 -1.42 -20.58 -10.13
CA ARG A 493 -1.80 -20.39 -8.73
C ARG A 493 -1.56 -21.68 -7.99
N ILE A 494 -0.72 -21.64 -6.96
CA ILE A 494 -0.28 -22.81 -6.22
C ILE A 494 -0.76 -22.64 -4.77
N PRO A 495 -1.81 -23.36 -4.34
CA PRO A 495 -2.20 -23.40 -2.94
C PRO A 495 -1.05 -23.95 -2.09
N LEU A 496 -0.79 -23.31 -0.96
CA LEU A 496 0.24 -23.69 0.01
C LEU A 496 -0.45 -24.11 1.32
N PRO A 497 -0.98 -25.34 1.41
CA PRO A 497 -1.60 -25.83 2.64
C PRO A 497 -0.57 -25.93 3.77
N HIS A 498 -1.06 -26.14 4.99
CA HIS A 498 -0.21 -26.48 6.13
C HIS A 498 0.65 -27.71 5.80
N GLU A 499 1.92 -27.71 6.23
CA GLU A 499 2.87 -28.81 6.03
C GLU A 499 3.14 -29.10 4.55
N SER A 500 3.16 -28.05 3.71
CA SER A 500 3.57 -28.16 2.31
C SER A 500 4.96 -27.62 2.07
N LEU A 501 5.65 -28.20 1.09
CA LEU A 501 6.95 -27.78 0.56
C LEU A 501 6.79 -27.43 -0.92
N PHE A 502 6.96 -26.16 -1.26
CA PHE A 502 7.10 -25.71 -2.64
C PHE A 502 8.58 -25.63 -3.01
N ILE A 503 9.00 -26.40 -4.02
CA ILE A 503 10.36 -26.47 -4.54
C ILE A 503 10.39 -25.68 -5.85
N LEU A 504 11.09 -24.56 -5.85
CA LEU A 504 11.26 -23.66 -6.99
C LEU A 504 12.59 -23.97 -7.69
N GLY A 505 12.51 -24.38 -8.95
CA GLY A 505 13.65 -24.65 -9.80
C GLY A 505 14.28 -23.39 -10.40
N GLN A 506 15.54 -23.48 -10.79
CA GLN A 506 16.33 -22.36 -11.30
C GLN A 506 15.75 -21.76 -12.59
N LYS A 507 15.26 -22.59 -13.52
CA LYS A 507 14.67 -22.12 -14.78
C LYS A 507 13.35 -21.41 -14.52
N THR A 508 12.54 -21.94 -13.61
CA THR A 508 11.31 -21.25 -13.17
C THR A 508 11.65 -19.92 -12.50
N ASN A 509 12.59 -19.85 -11.54
CA ASN A 509 12.97 -18.59 -10.90
C ASN A 509 13.50 -17.55 -11.90
N MET A 510 14.22 -18.00 -12.93
CA MET A 510 14.72 -17.13 -14.00
C MET A 510 13.60 -16.56 -14.87
N ARG A 511 12.60 -17.38 -15.25
CA ARG A 511 11.57 -17.00 -16.24
C ARG A 511 10.24 -16.55 -15.65
N TRP A 512 10.02 -16.79 -14.37
CA TRP A 512 8.78 -16.50 -13.67
C TRP A 512 9.02 -15.62 -12.45
N LEU A 513 8.09 -14.71 -12.21
CA LEU A 513 7.94 -13.97 -10.96
C LEU A 513 7.00 -14.75 -10.04
N HIS A 514 7.23 -14.65 -8.73
CA HIS A 514 6.41 -15.27 -7.71
C HIS A 514 6.02 -14.30 -6.59
N GLY A 515 4.83 -14.46 -6.02
CA GLY A 515 4.37 -13.61 -4.93
C GLY A 515 3.17 -14.17 -4.15
N ILE A 516 2.86 -13.54 -3.02
CA ILE A 516 1.66 -13.82 -2.19
C ILE A 516 0.88 -12.51 -2.09
N ARG A 517 -0.34 -12.50 -2.61
CA ARG A 517 -1.22 -11.33 -2.62
C ARG A 517 -2.08 -11.26 -1.36
N PRO A 518 -2.54 -10.06 -0.95
CA PRO A 518 -3.57 -9.93 0.08
C PRO A 518 -4.83 -10.69 -0.29
N ASP A 519 -5.39 -11.41 0.67
CA ASP A 519 -6.70 -12.03 0.57
C ASP A 519 -7.76 -11.14 1.22
N LYS A 520 -8.40 -10.33 0.39
CA LYS A 520 -9.44 -9.36 0.78
C LYS A 520 -10.83 -9.98 0.91
N ARG A 521 -10.99 -11.30 0.71
CA ARG A 521 -12.30 -11.97 0.83
C ARG A 521 -12.81 -11.91 2.29
N PRO A 522 -14.12 -11.78 2.52
CA PRO A 522 -14.70 -11.92 3.85
C PRO A 522 -14.37 -13.28 4.48
N GLU A 523 -14.23 -13.33 5.81
CA GLU A 523 -13.95 -14.57 6.56
C GLU A 523 -14.97 -15.70 6.31
N SER A 524 -16.22 -15.34 5.97
CA SER A 524 -17.27 -16.32 5.63
C SER A 524 -17.02 -17.06 4.32
N GLU A 525 -16.19 -16.51 3.42
CA GLU A 525 -15.84 -17.11 2.12
C GLU A 525 -14.54 -17.93 2.16
N LYS A 526 -13.80 -17.86 3.27
CA LYS A 526 -12.53 -18.57 3.45
C LYS A 526 -12.77 -19.99 3.95
N SER A 527 -12.00 -20.95 3.41
CA SER A 527 -12.06 -22.35 3.83
C SER A 527 -11.53 -22.55 5.26
N THR A 528 -11.73 -23.74 5.81
CA THR A 528 -11.18 -24.14 7.12
C THR A 528 -9.66 -24.04 7.14
N GLU A 529 -9.01 -24.41 6.05
CA GLU A 529 -7.55 -24.38 5.89
C GLU A 529 -7.03 -22.94 5.77
N GLU A 530 -7.77 -22.06 5.08
CA GLU A 530 -7.43 -20.63 4.93
C GLU A 530 -7.59 -19.84 6.24
N ARG A 531 -8.38 -20.36 7.18
CA ARG A 531 -8.66 -19.77 8.50
C ARG A 531 -7.90 -20.45 9.65
N ALA A 532 -7.16 -21.51 9.37
CA ALA A 532 -6.41 -22.25 10.38
C ALA A 532 -5.42 -21.32 11.11
N TYR A 533 -5.07 -21.66 12.36
CA TYR A 533 -4.09 -20.91 13.15
C TYR A 533 -4.37 -19.40 13.27
N GLY A 534 -5.64 -19.02 13.38
CA GLY A 534 -6.04 -17.61 13.47
C GLY A 534 -5.82 -16.81 12.18
N GLY A 535 -5.62 -17.50 11.05
CA GLY A 535 -5.28 -16.86 9.78
C GLY A 535 -3.78 -16.62 9.61
N GLU A 536 -2.93 -17.00 10.56
CA GLU A 536 -1.48 -16.79 10.50
C GLU A 536 -0.78 -17.86 9.66
N ARG A 537 0.26 -17.47 8.95
CA ARG A 537 1.10 -18.38 8.15
C ARG A 537 2.58 -18.11 8.41
N ILE A 538 3.33 -19.18 8.68
CA ILE A 538 4.78 -19.17 8.73
C ILE A 538 5.33 -19.77 7.43
N SER A 539 6.31 -19.08 6.85
CA SER A 539 6.98 -19.45 5.62
C SER A 539 8.47 -19.57 5.86
N LEU A 540 9.05 -20.76 5.63
CA LEU A 540 10.49 -20.99 5.73
C LEU A 540 11.06 -21.16 4.32
N THR A 541 11.77 -20.15 3.82
CA THR A 541 12.43 -20.20 2.50
C THR A 541 13.89 -20.60 2.67
N PHE A 542 14.16 -21.89 2.53
CA PHE A 542 15.50 -22.48 2.58
C PHE A 542 16.26 -22.29 1.26
N ARG A 543 17.57 -22.04 1.39
CA ARG A 543 18.50 -21.92 0.27
C ARG A 543 19.83 -22.61 0.61
N HIS A 544 20.52 -23.07 -0.41
CA HIS A 544 21.93 -23.43 -0.32
C HIS A 544 22.76 -22.23 -0.78
N ILE A 545 23.47 -21.59 0.13
CA ILE A 545 24.24 -20.38 -0.12
C ILE A 545 25.71 -20.75 -0.32
N GLY A 546 26.30 -20.26 -1.41
CA GLY A 546 27.69 -20.47 -1.80
C GLY A 546 28.61 -19.27 -1.52
N THR A 547 28.10 -18.19 -0.93
CA THR A 547 28.87 -17.00 -0.54
C THR A 547 28.91 -16.89 0.98
N PHE A 548 30.09 -16.56 1.51
CA PHE A 548 30.33 -16.53 2.95
C PHE A 548 30.99 -15.21 3.36
N LEU A 549 30.55 -14.74 4.51
CA LEU A 549 31.08 -13.57 5.22
C LEU A 549 31.78 -14.07 6.49
N ASN A 550 32.99 -13.61 6.77
CA ASN A 550 33.64 -13.79 8.07
C ASN A 550 33.50 -12.50 8.88
N PRO A 551 32.61 -12.45 9.90
CA PRO A 551 32.37 -11.22 10.65
C PRO A 551 33.57 -10.76 11.49
N THR A 552 34.43 -11.68 11.93
CA THR A 552 35.59 -11.34 12.76
C THR A 552 36.72 -10.72 11.96
N GLY A 553 36.94 -11.22 10.74
CA GLY A 553 37.95 -10.70 9.83
C GLY A 553 37.45 -9.60 8.89
N ASP A 554 36.14 -9.33 8.87
CA ASP A 554 35.45 -8.46 7.91
C ASP A 554 35.82 -8.79 6.45
N THR A 555 35.74 -10.08 6.12
CA THR A 555 36.09 -10.59 4.78
C THR A 555 34.97 -11.39 4.15
N ILE A 556 34.91 -11.39 2.83
CA ILE A 556 33.92 -12.11 2.02
C ILE A 556 34.62 -13.00 0.98
N TRP A 557 34.03 -14.16 0.73
CA TRP A 557 34.49 -15.11 -0.28
C TRP A 557 33.34 -16.01 -0.76
N GLY A 558 33.57 -16.77 -1.83
CA GLY A 558 32.62 -17.74 -2.39
C GLY A 558 31.99 -17.28 -3.70
N GLN A 559 30.91 -17.96 -4.11
CA GLN A 559 30.35 -17.86 -5.46
C GLN A 559 30.06 -16.41 -5.89
N GLY A 560 29.37 -15.66 -5.04
CA GLY A 560 28.97 -14.29 -5.32
C GLY A 560 30.03 -13.23 -4.97
N ALA A 561 31.13 -13.60 -4.33
CA ALA A 561 32.23 -12.69 -3.99
C ALA A 561 33.24 -12.60 -5.14
N VAL A 562 34.11 -11.58 -5.15
CA VAL A 562 35.18 -11.50 -6.16
C VAL A 562 36.15 -12.66 -6.00
N SER A 563 36.49 -12.99 -4.76
CA SER A 563 37.28 -14.18 -4.44
C SER A 563 36.39 -15.40 -4.21
N LYS A 564 36.65 -16.49 -4.93
CA LYS A 564 35.84 -17.72 -4.82
C LYS A 564 36.35 -18.68 -3.73
N GLU A 565 37.59 -18.48 -3.28
CA GLU A 565 38.26 -19.37 -2.32
C GLU A 565 38.46 -18.69 -0.97
N GLN A 566 38.21 -19.42 0.12
CA GLN A 566 38.36 -18.94 1.49
C GLN A 566 39.78 -18.45 1.80
N GLY A 567 40.82 -19.12 1.29
CA GLY A 567 42.22 -18.73 1.50
C GLY A 567 42.61 -17.40 0.84
N GLN A 568 41.74 -16.88 -0.04
CA GLN A 568 41.92 -15.62 -0.75
C GLN A 568 40.78 -14.64 -0.41
N ALA A 569 40.12 -14.79 0.74
CA ALA A 569 39.01 -13.92 1.13
C ALA A 569 39.42 -12.45 1.11
N ARG A 570 38.53 -11.59 0.63
CA ARG A 570 38.79 -10.16 0.42
C ARG A 570 38.05 -9.33 1.46
N PRO A 571 38.54 -8.14 1.83
CA PRO A 571 37.81 -7.23 2.71
C PRO A 571 36.43 -6.90 2.16
N VAL A 572 35.44 -6.82 3.04
CA VAL A 572 34.08 -6.40 2.67
C VAL A 572 34.09 -4.92 2.27
N ILE A 573 33.29 -4.57 1.26
CA ILE A 573 33.08 -3.18 0.85
C ILE A 573 31.80 -2.66 1.50
N HIS A 574 31.91 -1.53 2.20
CA HIS A 574 30.80 -0.86 2.87
C HIS A 574 30.59 0.54 2.29
N GLY A 575 29.36 0.84 1.84
CA GLY A 575 28.95 2.20 1.48
C GLY A 575 29.62 2.79 0.23
N ASP A 576 30.30 1.97 -0.59
CA ASP A 576 30.82 2.42 -1.89
C ASP A 576 29.69 2.53 -2.92
N VAL A 577 29.46 3.74 -3.41
CA VAL A 577 28.33 4.04 -4.31
C VAL A 577 28.45 3.28 -5.63
N ALA A 578 29.65 3.23 -6.22
CA ALA A 578 29.86 2.64 -7.54
C ALA A 578 29.69 1.11 -7.52
N GLU A 579 30.24 0.42 -6.53
CA GLU A 579 30.05 -1.03 -6.38
C GLU A 579 28.61 -1.38 -5.98
N THR A 580 27.97 -0.54 -5.18
CA THR A 580 26.55 -0.70 -4.83
C THR A 580 25.66 -0.56 -6.06
N GLU A 581 25.87 0.47 -6.89
CA GLU A 581 25.17 0.66 -8.17
C GLU A 581 25.41 -0.50 -9.14
N ARG A 582 26.65 -1.01 -9.21
CA ARG A 582 27.00 -2.17 -10.04
C ARG A 582 26.19 -3.40 -9.64
N LEU A 583 26.08 -3.66 -8.34
CA LEU A 583 25.31 -4.79 -7.81
C LEU A 583 23.80 -4.60 -8.05
N ILE A 584 23.25 -3.42 -7.77
CA ILE A 584 21.84 -3.10 -8.01
C ILE A 584 21.49 -3.27 -9.50
N ARG A 585 22.34 -2.78 -10.40
CA ARG A 585 22.15 -2.94 -11.84
C ARG A 585 22.12 -4.42 -12.24
N ALA A 586 23.03 -5.23 -11.70
CA ALA A 586 23.06 -6.66 -11.96
C ALA A 586 21.83 -7.40 -11.41
N PHE A 587 21.31 -7.00 -10.24
CA PHE A 587 20.00 -7.49 -9.75
C PHE A 587 18.82 -7.07 -10.63
N GLY A 588 18.83 -5.84 -11.15
CA GLY A 588 17.81 -5.37 -12.10
C GLY A 588 17.77 -6.22 -13.36
N GLN A 589 18.93 -6.55 -13.92
CA GLN A 589 19.05 -7.39 -15.11
C GLN A 589 18.47 -8.80 -14.91
N GLU A 590 18.73 -9.42 -13.76
CA GLU A 590 18.14 -10.73 -13.41
C GLU A 590 16.60 -10.69 -13.31
N ASN A 591 16.02 -9.56 -12.89
CA ASN A 591 14.57 -9.41 -12.82
C ASN A 591 13.92 -9.25 -14.20
N HIS A 592 14.61 -8.64 -15.17
CA HIS A 592 14.06 -8.36 -16.50
C HIS A 592 14.33 -9.48 -17.51
N ALA A 593 15.50 -10.11 -17.45
CA ALA A 593 15.90 -11.12 -18.42
C ALA A 593 15.13 -12.45 -18.24
N THR A 594 14.62 -12.99 -19.35
CA THR A 594 14.05 -14.35 -19.41
C THR A 594 15.10 -15.43 -19.67
N GLY A 595 16.28 -15.02 -20.14
CA GLY A 595 17.52 -15.79 -20.14
C GLY A 595 18.62 -14.95 -19.52
N PHE A 596 18.88 -15.14 -18.23
CA PHE A 596 19.88 -14.36 -17.50
C PHE A 596 21.28 -14.97 -17.66
N ASP A 597 22.22 -14.19 -18.20
CA ASP A 597 23.63 -14.57 -18.29
C ASP A 597 24.32 -14.39 -16.93
N TRP A 598 24.19 -15.41 -16.08
CA TRP A 598 24.76 -15.39 -14.73
C TRP A 598 26.27 -15.14 -14.76
N ASP A 599 27.02 -15.76 -15.68
CA ASP A 599 28.48 -15.64 -15.72
C ASP A 599 28.91 -14.23 -16.18
N GLY A 600 28.19 -13.61 -17.13
CA GLY A 600 28.44 -12.24 -17.57
C GLY A 600 28.14 -11.18 -16.51
N PHE A 601 27.06 -11.33 -15.73
CA PHE A 601 26.63 -10.33 -14.75
C PHE A 601 27.19 -10.56 -13.34
N TYR A 602 27.27 -11.82 -12.89
CA TYR A 602 27.69 -12.20 -11.54
C TYR A 602 29.05 -12.90 -11.47
N GLY A 603 29.57 -13.44 -12.56
CA GLY A 603 30.82 -14.22 -12.55
C GLY A 603 32.00 -13.47 -11.95
N SER A 604 32.12 -12.17 -12.23
CA SER A 604 33.16 -11.29 -11.65
C SER A 604 33.07 -11.12 -10.12
N GLY A 605 31.91 -11.38 -9.52
CA GLY A 605 31.66 -11.27 -8.09
C GLY A 605 31.52 -9.83 -7.58
N PHE A 606 31.09 -9.73 -6.32
CA PHE A 606 30.86 -8.47 -5.61
C PHE A 606 31.33 -8.63 -4.17
N ASP A 607 32.14 -7.71 -3.67
CA ASP A 607 32.58 -7.70 -2.26
C ASP A 607 31.71 -6.75 -1.39
N VAL A 608 30.71 -6.07 -1.98
CA VAL A 608 29.76 -5.19 -1.29
C VAL A 608 28.64 -5.99 -0.60
N VAL A 609 28.30 -5.60 0.63
CA VAL A 609 27.38 -6.34 1.52
C VAL A 609 26.22 -5.50 2.08
N ASN A 610 26.38 -4.17 2.19
CA ASN A 610 25.36 -3.28 2.79
C ASN A 610 25.09 -2.06 1.88
N PHE A 611 23.81 -1.87 1.51
CA PHE A 611 23.33 -0.78 0.64
C PHE A 611 23.22 0.56 1.38
N VAL A 612 23.06 0.54 2.71
CA VAL A 612 23.11 1.71 3.61
C VAL A 612 23.64 1.24 4.97
N THR A 613 24.68 1.87 5.50
CA THR A 613 25.16 1.60 6.88
C THR A 613 24.06 2.00 7.86
N ALA A 614 23.40 1.03 8.49
CA ALA A 614 22.37 1.27 9.48
C ALA A 614 23.00 1.32 10.88
N SER A 615 23.49 2.48 11.29
CA SER A 615 23.59 2.74 12.73
C SER A 615 22.15 2.69 13.29
N THR A 616 21.86 1.79 14.23
CA THR A 616 20.58 1.77 14.96
C THR A 616 20.76 2.55 16.26
N ALA A 617 19.76 3.37 16.62
CA ALA A 617 19.74 3.96 17.94
C ALA A 617 19.50 2.87 19.00
N GLN A 618 19.82 3.11 20.26
CA GLN A 618 19.53 2.17 21.34
C GLN A 618 18.64 2.84 22.39
N VAL A 619 17.75 2.07 23.00
CA VAL A 619 16.88 2.49 24.08
C VAL A 619 17.06 1.55 25.25
N ILE A 620 17.45 2.11 26.39
CA ILE A 620 17.54 1.37 27.64
C ILE A 620 16.30 1.70 28.48
N PRO A 621 15.39 0.74 28.71
CA PRO A 621 14.16 1.00 29.45
C PRO A 621 14.43 1.25 30.94
N GLY A 622 13.48 1.96 31.58
CA GLY A 622 13.40 2.16 33.02
C GLY A 622 12.37 1.25 33.70
N HIS A 623 12.17 1.45 35.01
CA HIS A 623 11.15 0.72 35.78
C HIS A 623 9.73 1.25 35.57
N ASP A 624 9.57 2.43 34.98
CA ASP A 624 8.27 3.06 34.74
C ASP A 624 7.71 2.66 33.35
N PRO A 625 6.63 1.86 33.29
CA PRO A 625 6.03 1.44 32.02
C PRO A 625 5.50 2.62 31.19
N VAL A 626 5.02 3.68 31.83
CA VAL A 626 4.50 4.87 31.12
C VAL A 626 5.65 5.60 30.44
N ALA A 627 6.75 5.81 31.15
CA ALA A 627 7.94 6.47 30.60
C ALA A 627 8.54 5.66 29.41
N ASN A 628 8.58 4.33 29.54
CA ASN A 628 9.03 3.45 28.45
C ASN A 628 8.12 3.54 27.22
N LEU A 629 6.80 3.46 27.42
CA LEU A 629 5.82 3.55 26.32
C LEU A 629 5.91 4.89 25.59
N ARG A 630 6.08 6.00 26.31
CA ARG A 630 6.22 7.34 25.71
C ARG A 630 7.38 7.41 24.73
N VAL A 631 8.54 6.93 25.14
CA VAL A 631 9.75 6.94 24.30
C VAL A 631 9.61 5.99 23.11
N ARG A 632 9.11 4.78 23.34
CA ARG A 632 8.94 3.78 22.27
C ARG A 632 7.95 4.25 21.21
N LEU A 633 6.81 4.82 21.62
CA LEU A 633 5.84 5.42 20.70
C LEU A 633 6.46 6.58 19.92
N CYS A 634 7.20 7.47 20.60
CA CYS A 634 7.86 8.61 19.96
C CYS A 634 8.88 8.15 18.90
N LEU A 635 9.71 7.16 19.22
CA LEU A 635 10.73 6.64 18.29
C LEU A 635 10.12 5.89 17.11
N SER A 636 9.15 5.02 17.39
CA SER A 636 8.47 4.24 16.35
C SER A 636 7.74 5.16 15.37
N GLU A 637 7.07 6.20 15.85
CA GLU A 637 6.34 7.14 14.99
C GLU A 637 7.30 8.11 14.28
N SER A 638 8.50 8.35 14.82
CA SER A 638 9.58 9.09 14.13
C SER A 638 10.24 8.27 13.02
N SER A 639 9.80 7.02 12.79
CA SER A 639 10.41 6.06 11.86
C SER A 639 11.92 5.85 12.10
N LEU A 640 12.38 6.10 13.34
CA LEU A 640 13.77 5.89 13.73
C LEU A 640 13.99 4.43 14.07
N ARG A 641 15.08 3.87 13.55
CA ARG A 641 15.52 2.52 13.90
C ARG A 641 16.08 2.56 15.33
N TYR A 642 15.54 1.75 16.23
CA TYR A 642 16.09 1.59 17.57
C TYR A 642 16.00 0.16 18.09
N ASP A 643 16.99 -0.24 18.89
CA ASP A 643 17.02 -1.50 19.62
C ASP A 643 16.73 -1.27 21.10
N VAL A 644 15.95 -2.15 21.74
CA VAL A 644 15.74 -2.12 23.19
C VAL A 644 16.82 -2.95 23.87
N VAL A 645 17.68 -2.31 24.65
CA VAL A 645 18.91 -2.91 25.21
C VAL A 645 18.82 -2.95 26.74
N THR A 646 19.30 -4.03 27.36
CA THR A 646 19.34 -4.15 28.82
C THR A 646 20.53 -3.37 29.41
N THR A 647 20.43 -2.98 30.68
CA THR A 647 21.53 -2.28 31.38
C THR A 647 22.85 -3.04 31.36
N GLU A 648 22.80 -4.38 31.33
CA GLU A 648 23.99 -5.25 31.31
C GLU A 648 24.71 -5.24 29.96
N GLN A 649 23.97 -4.95 28.87
CA GLN A 649 24.49 -4.88 27.51
C GLN A 649 25.03 -3.49 27.15
N ALA A 650 24.68 -2.45 27.93
CA ALA A 650 25.08 -1.08 27.66
C ALA A 650 26.34 -0.68 28.45
N SER A 651 27.36 -0.17 27.76
CA SER A 651 28.60 0.36 28.35
C SER A 651 28.43 1.72 29.06
N ILE A 652 27.27 1.97 29.69
CA ILE A 652 26.91 3.26 30.29
C ILE A 652 26.77 3.12 31.81
N LYS A 653 27.27 4.11 32.55
CA LYS A 653 27.12 4.18 34.02
C LYS A 653 25.63 4.23 34.40
N PRO A 654 25.20 3.59 35.50
CA PRO A 654 23.81 3.63 35.94
C PRO A 654 23.36 5.07 36.19
N SER A 655 22.45 5.58 35.36
CA SER A 655 21.70 6.81 35.58
C SER A 655 20.39 6.49 36.32
N ASP A 656 20.03 7.32 37.30
CA ASP A 656 18.74 7.26 37.99
C ASP A 656 17.56 7.69 37.10
N LYS A 657 17.83 8.53 36.08
CA LYS A 657 16.83 8.91 35.07
C LYS A 657 16.82 7.89 33.93
N ARG A 658 15.68 7.23 33.74
CA ARG A 658 15.39 6.26 32.67
C ARG A 658 13.98 6.51 32.11
N PRO A 659 13.68 6.14 30.85
CA PRO A 659 14.53 5.46 29.87
C PRO A 659 15.72 6.29 29.35
N VAL A 660 16.69 5.66 28.71
CA VAL A 660 17.86 6.30 28.08
C VAL A 660 17.84 6.02 26.58
N TYR A 661 17.99 7.06 25.76
CA TYR A 661 18.19 6.98 24.32
C TYR A 661 19.67 7.19 24.00
N ILE A 662 20.22 6.38 23.10
CA ILE A 662 21.56 6.49 22.54
C ILE A 662 21.39 6.64 21.03
N GLY A 663 21.70 7.82 20.50
CA GLY A 663 21.60 8.15 19.09
C GLY A 663 22.69 7.49 18.25
N MET A 664 22.51 7.56 16.93
CA MET A 664 23.46 7.04 15.94
C MET A 664 24.80 7.79 15.91
N ASP A 665 24.82 8.99 16.49
CA ASP A 665 25.95 9.90 16.67
C ASP A 665 26.53 9.83 18.08
N ASP A 666 26.23 8.75 18.82
CA ASP A 666 26.56 8.55 20.24
C ASP A 666 25.92 9.59 21.18
N THR A 667 24.87 10.32 20.73
CA THR A 667 24.12 11.24 21.60
C THR A 667 23.36 10.46 22.68
N ILE A 668 23.71 10.65 23.95
CA ILE A 668 23.06 9.99 25.09
C ILE A 668 22.09 10.95 25.79
N ILE A 669 20.82 10.55 25.91
CA ILE A 669 19.75 11.36 26.53
C ILE A 669 18.97 10.49 27.51
N ALA A 670 18.79 10.97 28.74
CA ALA A 670 18.13 10.24 29.80
C ALA A 670 16.85 10.96 30.27
N GLY A 671 15.76 10.21 30.40
CA GLY A 671 14.42 10.69 30.78
C GLY A 671 13.46 10.74 29.59
N ASP A 672 12.22 10.29 29.77
CA ASP A 672 11.22 10.21 28.70
C ASP A 672 10.87 11.60 28.14
N VAL A 673 10.68 12.59 29.01
CA VAL A 673 10.36 13.97 28.61
C VAL A 673 11.54 14.63 27.91
N GLU A 674 12.76 14.42 28.39
CA GLU A 674 13.98 14.93 27.77
C GLU A 674 14.21 14.32 26.38
N ILE A 675 13.98 13.01 26.22
CA ILE A 675 14.07 12.31 24.93
C ILE A 675 13.00 12.85 23.95
N MET A 676 11.75 12.98 24.39
CA MET A 676 10.68 13.55 23.56
C MET A 676 10.99 14.99 23.13
N ASN A 677 11.52 15.83 24.04
CA ASN A 677 11.92 17.20 23.71
C ASN A 677 13.08 17.25 22.71
N TYR A 678 14.04 16.33 22.82
CA TYR A 678 15.12 16.24 21.84
C TYR A 678 14.59 16.00 20.43
N PHE A 679 13.61 15.10 20.26
CA PHE A 679 13.01 14.87 18.95
C PHE A 679 12.24 16.08 18.41
N VAL A 680 11.56 16.83 19.28
CA VAL A 680 10.92 18.10 18.92
C VAL A 680 11.96 19.14 18.48
N GLN A 681 13.08 19.28 19.20
CA GLN A 681 14.11 20.29 18.92
C GLN A 681 14.98 19.97 17.70
N GLN A 682 15.25 18.69 17.47
CA GLN A 682 15.99 18.22 16.30
C GLN A 682 15.18 18.32 15.00
N ALA A 683 13.87 18.59 15.04
CA ALA A 683 13.02 18.71 13.84
C ALA A 683 13.51 19.76 12.80
N HIS A 684 14.42 20.68 13.18
CA HIS A 684 14.92 21.77 12.33
C HIS A 684 16.34 21.57 11.74
N LEU A 685 17.07 20.50 12.09
CA LEU A 685 18.44 20.24 11.59
C LEU A 685 18.41 19.24 10.41
N GLU A 686 19.21 19.51 9.36
CA GLU A 686 19.28 18.79 8.08
C GLU A 686 19.18 17.26 8.26
N ALA A 687 18.25 16.64 7.54
CA ALA A 687 17.92 15.23 7.67
C ALA A 687 19.04 14.34 7.09
N LEU A 688 19.50 13.34 7.84
CA LEU A 688 20.39 12.29 7.34
C LEU A 688 19.72 11.35 6.31
N ARG A 689 18.40 11.42 6.11
CA ARG A 689 17.65 10.63 5.10
C ARG A 689 16.48 11.45 4.51
N PRO A 690 16.35 11.57 3.18
CA PRO A 690 15.18 12.21 2.55
C PRO A 690 13.90 11.39 2.78
N GLY A 691 12.76 12.04 3.04
CA GLY A 691 11.43 11.40 3.05
C GLY A 691 10.85 10.97 4.40
N ILE A 692 11.52 11.24 5.54
CA ILE A 692 10.96 10.98 6.88
C ILE A 692 10.38 12.30 7.44
N GLU A 693 9.06 12.39 7.57
CA GLU A 693 8.42 13.48 8.34
C GLU A 693 8.77 13.32 9.83
N ARG A 694 9.51 14.28 10.41
CA ARG A 694 9.83 14.26 11.85
C ARG A 694 8.60 14.65 12.68
N LEU A 695 8.43 13.97 13.81
CA LEU A 695 7.36 14.20 14.78
C LEU A 695 7.34 15.65 15.27
N GLN A 696 6.19 16.31 15.09
CA GLN A 696 5.96 17.70 15.51
C GLN A 696 5.21 17.74 16.85
N GLY A 697 5.06 18.95 17.43
CA GLY A 697 4.31 19.19 18.66
C GLY A 697 5.21 19.43 19.88
N GLY A 698 4.77 18.96 21.05
CA GLY A 698 5.50 19.10 22.32
C GLY A 698 5.00 20.24 23.21
N ALA A 699 3.96 20.96 22.78
CA ALA A 699 3.42 22.12 23.50
C ALA A 699 2.72 21.75 24.81
N HIS A 700 2.38 20.46 24.99
CA HIS A 700 1.58 19.96 26.10
C HIS A 700 2.36 19.01 27.02
N LEU A 701 3.64 18.73 26.75
CA LEU A 701 4.44 17.76 27.51
C LEU A 701 4.45 18.06 29.02
N ARG A 702 4.58 19.33 29.39
CA ARG A 702 4.63 19.76 30.79
C ARG A 702 3.28 19.59 31.49
N GLU A 703 2.18 19.88 30.80
CA GLU A 703 0.82 19.73 31.30
C GLU A 703 0.47 18.25 31.47
N ILE A 704 0.90 17.39 30.54
CA ILE A 704 0.71 15.94 30.61
C ILE A 704 1.54 15.33 31.75
N GLU A 705 2.75 15.83 31.99
CA GLU A 705 3.58 15.41 33.13
C GLU A 705 2.92 15.78 34.48
N LYS A 706 2.33 16.97 34.58
CA LYS A 706 1.52 17.36 35.76
C LYS A 706 0.30 16.46 35.93
N LEU A 707 -0.37 16.09 34.84
CA LEU A 707 -1.49 15.13 34.89
C LEU A 707 -1.03 13.79 35.47
N LEU A 708 0.07 13.23 34.95
CA LEU A 708 0.61 11.94 35.42
C LEU A 708 1.00 12.01 36.91
N THR A 709 1.67 13.10 37.32
CA THR A 709 2.07 13.32 38.72
C THR A 709 0.86 13.41 39.63
N SER A 710 -0.15 14.20 39.25
CA SER A 710 -1.40 14.35 40.01
C SER A 710 -2.14 13.02 40.15
N TRP A 711 -2.27 12.27 39.05
CA TRP A 711 -2.89 10.94 39.02
C TRP A 711 -2.19 9.95 39.96
N ARG A 712 -0.84 9.92 39.95
CA ARG A 712 -0.07 9.01 40.79
C ARG A 712 -0.10 9.40 42.28
N GLN A 713 -0.22 10.68 42.60
CA GLN A 713 -0.37 11.17 43.98
C GLN A 713 -1.76 10.86 44.56
N HIS A 714 -2.79 10.89 43.73
CA HIS A 714 -4.20 10.74 44.14
C HIS A 714 -4.81 9.47 43.56
N ARG A 715 -4.12 8.34 43.73
CA ARG A 715 -4.47 7.02 43.17
C ARG A 715 -5.75 6.39 43.77
N ASP A 716 -6.61 7.20 44.39
CA ASP A 716 -7.84 6.76 45.04
C ASP A 716 -8.93 6.46 43.98
N PRO A 717 -9.52 5.25 43.98
CA PRO A 717 -10.63 4.90 43.10
C PRO A 717 -11.85 5.83 43.21
N THR A 718 -11.99 6.59 44.30
CA THR A 718 -13.11 7.50 44.53
C THR A 718 -12.84 8.93 44.05
N ASP A 719 -11.60 9.26 43.69
CA ASP A 719 -11.23 10.63 43.35
C ASP A 719 -11.79 11.06 41.98
N SER A 720 -12.17 12.34 41.90
CA SER A 720 -12.74 12.89 40.68
C SER A 720 -11.64 13.06 39.65
N LEU A 721 -11.75 12.37 38.51
CA LEU A 721 -10.89 12.54 37.34
C LEU A 721 -11.10 13.91 36.66
N ASP A 722 -11.33 14.98 37.43
CA ASP A 722 -11.53 16.34 36.92
C ASP A 722 -10.26 16.88 36.26
N ALA A 723 -9.09 16.35 36.61
CA ALA A 723 -7.83 16.61 35.91
C ALA A 723 -7.86 16.18 34.43
N LEU A 724 -8.80 15.31 34.01
CA LEU A 724 -9.00 14.93 32.61
C LEU A 724 -9.88 15.92 31.83
N ARG A 725 -10.61 16.82 32.48
CA ARG A 725 -11.49 17.78 31.79
C ARG A 725 -10.78 18.65 30.75
N PRO A 726 -9.57 19.20 31.02
CA PRO A 726 -8.85 19.97 30.00
C PRO A 726 -8.55 19.15 28.75
N TRP A 727 -8.26 17.85 28.89
CA TRP A 727 -7.96 16.95 27.78
C TRP A 727 -9.20 16.51 27.02
N GLU A 728 -10.32 16.30 27.70
CA GLU A 728 -11.63 16.07 27.07
C GLU A 728 -12.03 17.25 26.17
N MET A 729 -11.81 18.48 26.65
CA MET A 729 -12.06 19.70 25.89
C MET A 729 -11.04 19.88 24.76
N ALA A 730 -9.77 19.56 25.00
CA ALA A 730 -8.72 19.70 23.99
C ALA A 730 -8.92 18.78 22.78
N LEU A 731 -9.60 17.64 22.98
CA LEU A 731 -9.92 16.64 21.97
C LEU A 731 -11.29 16.86 21.29
N ASP A 732 -12.04 17.89 21.69
CA ASP A 732 -13.33 18.19 21.06
C ASP A 732 -13.17 18.55 19.58
N GLY A 733 -13.84 17.81 18.70
CA GLY A 733 -13.72 17.93 17.25
C GLY A 733 -12.34 17.56 16.67
N LYS A 734 -11.44 16.92 17.45
CA LYS A 734 -10.09 16.53 17.00
C LYS A 734 -9.89 15.02 17.00
N HIS A 735 -9.06 14.55 16.07
CA HIS A 735 -8.64 13.15 16.02
C HIS A 735 -7.52 12.84 17.01
N TYR A 736 -6.59 13.78 17.19
CA TYR A 736 -5.45 13.72 18.09
C TYR A 736 -5.23 15.09 18.75
N LEU A 737 -4.30 15.22 19.71
CA LEU A 737 -3.99 16.52 20.31
C LEU A 737 -3.53 17.53 19.25
N GLY A 738 -2.80 17.06 18.23
CA GLY A 738 -2.40 17.82 17.04
C GLY A 738 -3.49 18.03 15.98
N GLY A 739 -4.78 17.76 16.28
CA GLY A 739 -5.86 17.87 15.30
C GLY A 739 -6.03 16.59 14.50
N SER A 740 -5.58 16.56 13.25
CA SER A 740 -5.59 15.36 12.38
C SER A 740 -4.27 14.59 12.39
N ILE A 741 -3.20 15.20 12.91
CA ILE A 741 -1.83 14.65 12.94
C ILE A 741 -1.54 14.11 14.33
N PHE A 742 -0.93 12.93 14.39
CA PHE A 742 -0.48 12.31 15.63
C PHE A 742 0.87 12.92 16.02
N THR A 743 0.98 13.48 17.23
CA THR A 743 2.14 14.29 17.65
C THR A 743 2.88 13.70 18.84
N VAL A 744 4.00 14.33 19.22
CA VAL A 744 4.75 13.97 20.44
C VAL A 744 3.86 14.11 21.69
N ASP A 745 2.91 15.05 21.68
CA ASP A 745 1.95 15.22 22.76
C ASP A 745 1.02 13.99 22.87
N ASP A 746 0.66 13.35 21.76
CA ASP A 746 -0.11 12.11 21.76
C ASP A 746 0.71 10.91 22.25
N CYS A 747 1.99 10.83 21.84
CA CYS A 747 2.95 9.87 22.40
C CYS A 747 3.09 10.04 23.93
N SER A 748 2.88 11.25 24.45
CA SER A 748 2.95 11.55 25.88
C SER A 748 1.65 11.29 26.65
N LEU A 749 0.50 11.71 26.10
CA LEU A 749 -0.81 11.63 26.76
C LEU A 749 -1.37 10.21 26.78
N TRP A 750 -1.31 9.49 25.66
CA TRP A 750 -1.97 8.19 25.56
C TRP A 750 -1.43 7.15 26.57
N PRO A 751 -0.11 7.03 26.82
CA PRO A 751 0.41 6.16 27.88
C PRO A 751 -0.11 6.49 29.29
N VAL A 752 -0.42 7.76 29.58
CA VAL A 752 -1.03 8.16 30.86
C VAL A 752 -2.47 7.65 30.95
N LEU A 753 -3.25 7.79 29.88
CA LEU A 753 -4.61 7.24 29.80
C LEU A 753 -4.60 5.72 29.87
N TRP A 754 -3.61 5.08 29.26
CA TRP A 754 -3.40 3.64 29.34
C TRP A 754 -3.19 3.19 30.79
N GLU A 755 -2.32 3.85 31.57
CA GLU A 755 -2.15 3.54 33.00
C GLU A 755 -3.45 3.70 33.81
N ILE A 756 -4.22 4.76 33.52
CA ILE A 756 -5.54 4.99 34.15
C ILE A 756 -6.52 3.85 33.82
N VAL A 757 -6.58 3.43 32.56
CA VAL A 757 -7.46 2.35 32.09
C VAL A 757 -7.03 1.00 32.67
N GLN A 758 -5.72 0.71 32.74
CA GLN A 758 -5.23 -0.51 33.40
C GLN A 758 -5.62 -0.56 34.87
N THR A 759 -5.64 0.59 35.56
CA THR A 759 -6.01 0.67 36.98
C THR A 759 -7.52 0.61 37.22
N ARG A 760 -8.35 1.19 36.33
CA ARG A 760 -9.81 1.35 36.53
C ARG A 760 -10.68 0.55 35.54
N SER A 761 -10.08 -0.26 34.69
CA SER A 761 -10.67 -1.00 33.55
C SER A 761 -11.24 -0.16 32.41
N LYS A 762 -11.72 1.06 32.65
CA LYS A 762 -12.24 1.97 31.61
C LYS A 762 -12.24 3.44 32.04
N LEU A 763 -12.21 4.34 31.06
CA LEU A 763 -12.46 5.77 31.29
C LEU A 763 -13.96 6.02 31.62
N PRO A 764 -14.29 6.97 32.51
CA PRO A 764 -15.68 7.32 32.83
C PRO A 764 -16.48 7.76 31.61
N GLY A 765 -17.77 7.42 31.58
CA GLY A 765 -18.66 7.75 30.46
C GLY A 765 -18.88 9.24 30.19
N ARG A 766 -18.55 10.12 31.16
CA ARG A 766 -18.58 11.58 31.00
C ARG A 766 -17.46 12.13 30.10
N PHE A 767 -16.48 11.30 29.74
CA PHE A 767 -15.35 11.66 28.88
C PHE A 767 -15.44 10.92 27.54
N SER A 768 -16.39 11.32 26.70
CA SER A 768 -16.64 10.67 25.42
C SER A 768 -15.47 10.87 24.46
N ASN A 769 -14.92 12.08 24.36
CA ASN A 769 -13.85 12.41 23.42
C ASN A 769 -12.57 11.65 23.78
N LEU A 770 -12.19 11.62 25.05
CA LEU A 770 -11.05 10.84 25.53
C LEU A 770 -11.22 9.34 25.29
N ARG A 771 -12.45 8.80 25.42
CA ARG A 771 -12.70 7.38 25.14
C ARG A 771 -12.59 7.06 23.65
N HIS A 772 -13.12 7.92 22.78
CA HIS A 772 -12.97 7.77 21.33
C HIS A 772 -11.50 7.90 20.90
N TYR A 773 -10.78 8.89 21.44
CA TYR A 773 -9.35 9.06 21.27
C TYR A 773 -8.56 7.83 21.74
N TYR A 774 -8.80 7.34 22.95
CA TYR A 774 -8.12 6.20 23.53
C TYR A 774 -8.25 4.96 22.64
N ASN A 775 -9.48 4.61 22.26
CA ASN A 775 -9.76 3.45 21.40
C ASN A 775 -9.18 3.63 19.99
N ARG A 776 -9.13 4.86 19.47
CA ARG A 776 -8.56 5.16 18.15
C ARG A 776 -7.05 4.95 18.16
N VAL A 777 -6.36 5.51 19.15
CA VAL A 777 -4.91 5.38 19.30
C VAL A 777 -4.52 3.94 19.61
N GLU A 778 -5.24 3.26 20.50
CA GLU A 778 -5.03 1.83 20.81
C GLU A 778 -5.14 0.93 19.55
N LYS A 779 -6.01 1.28 18.61
CA LYS A 779 -6.18 0.51 17.36
C LYS A 779 -5.12 0.79 16.30
N ARG A 780 -4.26 1.80 16.46
CA ARG A 780 -3.19 2.11 15.50
C ARG A 780 -2.22 0.92 15.45
N GLY A 781 -1.83 0.51 14.25
CA GLY A 781 -0.90 -0.60 14.05
C GLY A 781 0.42 -0.40 14.80
N LEU A 782 0.89 0.85 14.86
CA LEU A 782 2.11 1.22 15.60
C LEU A 782 1.97 1.05 17.11
N VAL A 783 0.85 1.50 17.69
CA VAL A 783 0.61 1.39 19.14
C VAL A 783 0.44 -0.07 19.54
N LYS A 784 -0.30 -0.86 18.74
CA LYS A 784 -0.39 -2.31 18.95
C LYS A 784 0.98 -2.98 18.91
N ALA A 785 1.81 -2.65 17.92
CA ALA A 785 3.15 -3.19 17.83
C ALA A 785 3.98 -2.85 19.08
N VAL A 786 3.96 -1.59 19.56
CA VAL A 786 4.71 -1.18 20.76
C VAL A 786 4.17 -1.80 22.06
N LEU A 787 2.89 -2.18 22.12
CA LEU A 787 2.32 -2.92 23.25
C LEU A 787 2.62 -4.42 23.21
N GLU A 788 2.88 -4.96 22.01
CA GLU A 788 3.22 -6.37 21.79
C GLU A 788 4.71 -6.68 22.01
N GLU A 789 5.61 -5.72 21.76
CA GLU A 789 7.04 -5.83 22.17
C GLU A 789 7.25 -5.40 23.64
#